data_AF-A0A955R543-F1
#
_entry.id   AF-A0A955R543-F1
#
_cell.length_a   1.000
_cell.length_b   1.000
_cell.length_c   1.000
_cell.angle_alpha   90.00
_cell.angle_beta   90.00
_cell.angle_gamma   90.00
#
_symmetry.space_group_name_H-M   'P 1'
#
loop_
_entity.id
_entity.type
_entity.pdbx_description
1 polymer ?
#
loop_
_entity_poly.entity_id
_entity_poly.type
_entity_poly.pdbx_seq_one_letter_code
_entity_poly.pdbx_strand_id
1 'polypeptide(L)'
;MLWRRSPLLLLSAALTGCPWIGSQAFDDRLDADGDGLIAFELGGVDCDDTDPARGAPATWFEDADGDGYGLEGGETLEACDAPAGWAATVGDCDDAAASRFPGAEERCNGVDDDCDGEGDPADAPGGPTWYLDADGDGYGDPAVTEVACAAPERFVDRAGDCDDGDPALNPETLWHLDGDRDGYGGDQTVASCEAPEGATADGTDCDDEEPAIHPGAQERCDPGDVDEDCDGAADDLDPDAVGQLSWTEDADEDGYGVDDGAIEACDPPTATSVTLAGDCDDLEPAIHPNAAERCDAVDSDCDLDLDDPDAAGRLPLYADTDEDGWGAGAPIGDGCFESAGAVFVSGDCRPTDPSFHPGAVDACYDGLDRDCAGNDDDDCDGDGFVADFQGGDDCDDADPLVYPGSAPAVREVPGSYPTIQAAVDAACDGDLVTIGPGTWHEHVVVDRAIELRGASAAATIVHGDDAGVPLTVDEAVISSLTLTHGQTSGNGGCLSIGTGAAVRDVEIADCVAALGGGIFVGPYATLEMSDTRVARATAGTGGGLLTSVNTTITLERTVFEDVQATSGGGMLMSNVQVDLRDVTFRRANALSGGAMMVLGVIGAMEGITLDEVSASAFPGIYANNIVDLAVRDVVLENHASDPGAQGLALYLDLAQHLVVERVRVEGGADGSPGFGQSVVFVGVSAGSATVSDIQLIRAGGPLGLRTSLPTDTLTVRNVTVVDGTTDGVNATALGGTIDVADVVLANNGQVGFEAVGSGVTLTRAIVVGSGTSDLGGPVVATDVTTVDPGFRSLGPAVPDALVDLRPGPGSPMIDAGDPATLDPDGSRTDLGGHGGPAADAAWWADLDADGMLDDAERWYGLDPTVDDGALDPDADGLTNLQEFLLGTFPDAADTDGDGLDDRAEVLGGSDPLDEASP
;
A
#
# COMPACT_ATOMS: atom_id res chain seq x y z
N MET A 1 -53.70 -44.70 81.17
CA MET A 1 -53.55 -45.07 82.59
C MET A 1 -53.66 -43.79 83.43
N LEU A 2 -54.43 -43.85 84.53
CA LEU A 2 -54.53 -42.90 85.67
C LEU A 2 -55.09 -41.47 85.39
N TRP A 3 -56.40 -41.19 85.60
CA TRP A 3 -57.08 -40.76 86.86
C TRP A 3 -56.68 -39.35 87.35
N ARG A 4 -57.52 -38.30 87.37
CA ARG A 4 -58.64 -38.02 88.31
C ARG A 4 -59.28 -36.64 87.96
N ARG A 5 -60.60 -36.54 87.74
CA ARG A 5 -61.71 -36.18 88.69
C ARG A 5 -62.21 -34.72 88.58
N SER A 6 -63.44 -34.60 88.08
CA SER A 6 -64.44 -33.56 88.41
C SER A 6 -64.83 -33.59 89.90
N PRO A 7 -65.51 -32.56 90.45
CA PRO A 7 -66.99 -32.46 90.37
C PRO A 7 -67.51 -31.01 90.15
N LEU A 8 -68.55 -30.78 89.33
CA LEU A 8 -69.99 -30.87 89.62
C LEU A 8 -70.47 -29.98 90.79
N LEU A 9 -71.11 -28.84 90.46
CA LEU A 9 -72.16 -28.21 91.25
C LEU A 9 -73.20 -27.60 90.31
N LEU A 10 -74.41 -28.15 90.40
CA LEU A 10 -75.63 -27.73 89.70
C LEU A 10 -76.10 -26.34 90.17
N LEU A 11 -76.56 -25.51 89.23
CA LEU A 11 -77.73 -24.64 89.47
C LEU A 11 -78.54 -24.49 88.18
N SER A 12 -79.73 -25.08 88.20
CA SER A 12 -80.75 -24.97 87.16
C SER A 12 -81.62 -23.73 87.37
N ALA A 13 -81.76 -22.88 86.35
CA ALA A 13 -82.93 -22.00 86.16
C ALA A 13 -83.06 -21.46 84.72
N ALA A 14 -84.17 -21.84 84.07
CA ALA A 14 -85.00 -21.05 83.16
C ALA A 14 -84.45 -20.48 81.81
N LEU A 15 -84.82 -21.19 80.73
CA LEU A 15 -85.64 -20.73 79.58
C LEU A 15 -85.33 -19.41 78.82
N THR A 16 -85.33 -19.57 77.49
CA THR A 16 -85.66 -18.63 76.38
C THR A 16 -84.50 -17.94 75.62
N GLY A 17 -84.43 -18.23 74.30
CA GLY A 17 -83.88 -17.33 73.27
C GLY A 17 -82.42 -17.53 72.84
N CYS A 18 -82.17 -18.43 71.88
CA CYS A 18 -81.03 -18.27 70.96
C CYS A 18 -81.61 -17.83 69.61
N PRO A 19 -81.43 -16.58 69.17
CA PRO A 19 -81.65 -16.25 67.77
C PRO A 19 -80.51 -16.83 66.95
N TRP A 20 -80.84 -17.53 65.87
CA TRP A 20 -79.93 -17.77 64.76
C TRP A 20 -79.45 -16.40 64.26
N ILE A 21 -78.15 -16.11 64.39
CA ILE A 21 -77.52 -15.02 63.66
C ILE A 21 -77.34 -15.51 62.21
N GLY A 22 -77.86 -14.76 61.24
CA GLY A 22 -77.58 -15.01 59.82
C GLY A 22 -76.12 -14.64 59.50
N SER A 23 -75.52 -15.22 58.46
CA SER A 23 -74.10 -15.03 58.11
C SER A 23 -73.68 -13.55 58.09
N GLN A 24 -74.50 -12.66 57.54
CA GLN A 24 -74.26 -11.22 57.53
C GLN A 24 -74.07 -10.64 58.95
N ALA A 25 -74.91 -11.02 59.92
CA ALA A 25 -74.83 -10.52 61.29
C ALA A 25 -73.72 -11.21 62.13
N PHE A 26 -73.06 -12.22 61.56
CA PHE A 26 -71.84 -12.83 62.10
C PHE A 26 -70.62 -12.09 61.55
N ASP A 27 -70.61 -11.80 60.26
CA ASP A 27 -69.56 -11.02 59.57
C ASP A 27 -69.54 -9.56 60.09
N ASP A 28 -70.70 -8.90 60.26
CA ASP A 28 -70.84 -7.55 60.87
C ASP A 28 -70.39 -7.48 62.35
N ARG A 29 -70.08 -8.63 62.98
CA ARG A 29 -69.53 -8.70 64.35
C ARG A 29 -68.05 -9.06 64.39
N LEU A 30 -67.48 -9.38 63.23
CA LEU A 30 -66.09 -9.75 63.01
C LEU A 30 -65.29 -8.66 62.29
N ASP A 31 -65.99 -7.65 61.79
CA ASP A 31 -65.53 -6.38 61.23
C ASP A 31 -65.78 -5.30 62.31
N ALA A 32 -64.79 -5.05 63.17
CA ALA A 32 -65.01 -4.26 64.39
C ALA A 32 -64.98 -2.74 64.15
N ASP A 33 -64.42 -2.27 63.05
CA ASP A 33 -64.40 -0.86 62.66
C ASP A 33 -65.36 -0.49 61.52
N GLY A 34 -65.93 -1.49 60.84
CA GLY A 34 -66.99 -1.35 59.85
C GLY A 34 -66.50 -1.07 58.42
N ASP A 35 -65.25 -1.39 58.08
CA ASP A 35 -64.67 -1.19 56.75
C ASP A 35 -64.99 -2.34 55.76
N GLY A 36 -65.56 -3.44 56.26
CA GLY A 36 -65.95 -4.61 55.49
C GLY A 36 -64.90 -5.73 55.42
N LEU A 37 -63.77 -5.59 56.09
CA LEU A 37 -62.73 -6.60 56.23
C LEU A 37 -62.83 -7.28 57.61
N ILE A 38 -62.20 -8.45 57.73
CA ILE A 38 -62.23 -9.24 58.97
C ILE A 38 -60.82 -9.34 59.54
N ALA A 39 -60.70 -9.31 60.87
CA ALA A 39 -59.43 -9.34 61.58
C ALA A 39 -58.46 -10.44 61.11
N PHE A 40 -57.18 -10.08 60.92
CA PHE A 40 -56.11 -11.03 60.57
C PHE A 40 -56.01 -12.22 61.54
N GLU A 41 -56.23 -12.02 62.84
CA GLU A 41 -56.19 -13.07 63.86
C GLU A 41 -57.28 -14.15 63.71
N LEU A 42 -58.32 -13.86 62.91
CA LEU A 42 -59.44 -14.76 62.63
C LEU A 42 -59.38 -15.35 61.20
N GLY A 43 -58.26 -15.14 60.50
CA GLY A 43 -58.00 -15.63 59.15
C GLY A 43 -58.47 -14.67 58.05
N GLY A 44 -58.68 -13.40 58.38
CA GLY A 44 -58.99 -12.32 57.46
C GLY A 44 -57.77 -11.55 56.94
N VAL A 45 -58.01 -10.45 56.22
CA VAL A 45 -56.96 -9.61 55.59
C VAL A 45 -56.92 -8.19 56.16
N ASP A 46 -57.61 -7.91 57.25
CA ASP A 46 -57.61 -6.58 57.87
C ASP A 46 -56.33 -6.33 58.68
N CYS A 47 -55.61 -5.26 58.32
CA CYS A 47 -54.37 -4.85 58.94
C CYS A 47 -54.55 -4.20 60.32
N ASP A 48 -55.71 -3.59 60.61
CA ASP A 48 -56.05 -3.08 61.94
C ASP A 48 -57.57 -3.03 62.13
N ASP A 49 -58.14 -4.11 62.69
CA ASP A 49 -59.58 -4.31 63.02
C ASP A 49 -60.14 -3.31 64.07
N THR A 50 -59.46 -2.19 64.29
CA THR A 50 -59.94 -1.08 65.12
C THR A 50 -59.84 0.29 64.44
N ASP A 51 -59.29 0.36 63.22
CA ASP A 51 -59.09 1.59 62.45
C ASP A 51 -59.53 1.42 60.98
N PRO A 52 -60.70 1.95 60.57
CA PRO A 52 -61.28 1.69 59.26
C PRO A 52 -60.52 2.39 58.12
N ALA A 53 -59.41 3.07 58.43
CA ALA A 53 -58.46 3.62 57.46
C ALA A 53 -57.32 2.66 57.11
N ARG A 54 -57.17 1.55 57.83
CA ARG A 54 -56.10 0.54 57.68
C ARG A 54 -56.68 -0.83 57.30
N GLY A 55 -57.17 -0.91 56.07
CA GLY A 55 -57.80 -2.12 55.54
C GLY A 55 -56.81 -3.23 55.13
N ALA A 56 -56.87 -3.71 53.89
CA ALA A 56 -56.02 -4.82 53.41
C ALA A 56 -54.54 -4.41 53.23
N PRO A 57 -53.58 -5.38 53.27
CA PRO A 57 -52.19 -5.12 52.89
C PRO A 57 -52.08 -4.40 51.56
N ALA A 58 -51.14 -3.46 51.48
CA ALA A 58 -50.77 -2.80 50.24
C ALA A 58 -49.59 -3.54 49.61
N THR A 59 -49.51 -3.48 48.28
CA THR A 59 -48.32 -3.88 47.52
C THR A 59 -47.24 -2.82 47.66
N TRP A 60 -46.04 -3.25 48.00
CA TRP A 60 -44.83 -2.44 48.06
C TRP A 60 -43.83 -2.93 47.01
N PHE A 61 -43.02 -2.03 46.47
CA PHE A 61 -41.96 -2.29 45.49
C PHE A 61 -40.59 -2.06 46.14
N GLU A 62 -39.58 -2.86 45.80
CA GLU A 62 -38.21 -2.65 46.30
C GLU A 62 -37.72 -1.25 45.88
N ASP A 63 -37.15 -0.51 46.83
CA ASP A 63 -36.66 0.88 46.71
C ASP A 63 -35.30 0.94 47.42
N ALA A 64 -34.26 0.54 46.68
CA ALA A 64 -32.93 0.31 47.23
C ALA A 64 -32.11 1.60 47.40
N ASP A 65 -32.40 2.65 46.63
CA ASP A 65 -31.74 3.94 46.72
C ASP A 65 -32.48 4.98 47.59
N GLY A 66 -33.76 4.75 47.90
CA GLY A 66 -34.56 5.52 48.83
C GLY A 66 -35.20 6.79 48.25
N ASP A 67 -35.45 6.87 46.95
CA ASP A 67 -36.10 8.02 46.31
C ASP A 67 -37.65 8.02 46.43
N GLY A 68 -38.23 6.88 46.80
CA GLY A 68 -39.66 6.70 47.02
C GLY A 68 -40.45 6.15 45.82
N TYR A 69 -39.77 5.77 44.75
CA TYR A 69 -40.25 4.87 43.71
C TYR A 69 -39.56 3.51 43.84
N GLY A 70 -40.16 2.48 43.27
CA GLY A 70 -39.54 1.16 43.23
C GLY A 70 -39.50 0.60 41.82
N LEU A 71 -38.52 -0.28 41.59
CA LEU A 71 -38.14 -0.77 40.25
C LEU A 71 -39.34 -1.32 39.47
N GLU A 72 -39.55 -0.81 38.25
CA GLU A 72 -40.56 -1.35 37.36
C GLU A 72 -40.22 -2.80 36.96
N GLY A 73 -41.13 -3.73 37.26
CA GLY A 73 -40.90 -5.17 37.04
C GLY A 73 -40.09 -5.86 38.14
N GLY A 74 -39.72 -5.16 39.22
CA GLY A 74 -38.98 -5.69 40.37
C GLY A 74 -39.80 -6.59 41.31
N GLU A 75 -39.18 -7.04 42.42
CA GLU A 75 -39.88 -7.83 43.43
C GLU A 75 -40.96 -7.00 44.15
N THR A 76 -42.10 -7.63 44.45
CA THR A 76 -43.23 -6.99 45.17
C THR A 76 -43.52 -7.68 46.50
N LEU A 77 -43.85 -6.90 47.53
CA LEU A 77 -44.19 -7.41 48.87
C LEU A 77 -45.54 -6.87 49.35
N GLU A 78 -46.42 -7.77 49.80
CA GLU A 78 -47.70 -7.40 50.42
C GLU A 78 -47.52 -7.18 51.93
N ALA A 79 -47.73 -5.95 52.40
CA ALA A 79 -47.60 -5.60 53.82
C ALA A 79 -48.57 -4.49 54.25
N CYS A 80 -48.95 -4.52 55.52
CA CYS A 80 -49.84 -3.53 56.14
C CYS A 80 -49.19 -2.16 56.36
N ASP A 81 -47.88 -2.14 56.58
CA ASP A 81 -47.08 -0.95 56.74
C ASP A 81 -45.84 -1.07 55.83
N ALA A 82 -45.33 0.06 55.35
CA ALA A 82 -44.13 0.16 54.52
C ALA A 82 -42.94 -0.56 55.17
N PRO A 83 -42.41 -1.64 54.56
CA PRO A 83 -41.13 -2.19 54.95
C PRO A 83 -40.00 -1.18 54.67
N ALA A 84 -38.88 -1.28 55.40
CA ALA A 84 -37.74 -0.39 55.13
C ALA A 84 -37.06 -0.79 53.81
N GLY A 85 -36.80 0.17 52.92
CA GLY A 85 -36.26 -0.04 51.57
C GLY A 85 -37.31 -0.46 50.55
N TRP A 86 -38.57 -0.05 50.75
CA TRP A 86 -39.68 -0.37 49.86
C TRP A 86 -40.59 0.86 49.67
N ALA A 87 -40.99 1.13 48.44
CA ALA A 87 -41.86 2.23 48.03
C ALA A 87 -43.29 1.77 47.71
N ALA A 88 -44.26 2.69 47.83
CA ALA A 88 -45.66 2.44 47.46
C ALA A 88 -45.94 2.72 45.97
N THR A 89 -45.00 3.38 45.28
CA THR A 89 -45.13 3.81 43.90
C THR A 89 -44.15 3.01 43.04
N VAL A 90 -44.61 2.53 41.88
CA VAL A 90 -43.77 1.81 40.91
C VAL A 90 -43.45 2.72 39.73
N GLY A 91 -42.31 2.50 39.08
CA GLY A 91 -41.94 3.17 37.83
C GLY A 91 -40.47 3.58 37.74
N ASP A 92 -39.66 3.25 38.75
CA ASP A 92 -38.22 3.47 38.72
C ASP A 92 -37.57 2.56 37.66
N CYS A 93 -36.63 3.11 36.89
CA CYS A 93 -35.88 2.43 35.84
C CYS A 93 -34.46 2.00 36.29
N ASP A 94 -33.95 2.49 37.42
CA ASP A 94 -32.68 2.11 38.04
C ASP A 94 -32.71 2.27 39.58
N ASP A 95 -33.07 1.19 40.27
CA ASP A 95 -33.21 1.07 41.75
C ASP A 95 -31.92 1.35 42.56
N ALA A 96 -30.78 1.57 41.88
CA ALA A 96 -29.52 1.94 42.52
C ALA A 96 -29.23 3.45 42.48
N ALA A 97 -30.05 4.25 41.80
CA ALA A 97 -29.79 5.64 41.49
C ALA A 97 -30.99 6.55 41.80
N ALA A 98 -30.98 7.16 43.00
CA ALA A 98 -32.05 8.03 43.52
C ALA A 98 -32.35 9.32 42.71
N SER A 99 -31.72 9.48 41.55
CA SER A 99 -31.99 10.52 40.56
C SER A 99 -32.71 10.00 39.33
N ARG A 100 -33.07 8.70 39.27
CA ARG A 100 -33.62 8.02 38.11
C ARG A 100 -35.01 7.50 38.41
N PHE A 101 -36.01 8.36 38.27
CA PHE A 101 -37.38 8.01 38.66
C PHE A 101 -38.40 8.85 37.90
N PRO A 102 -39.67 8.39 37.80
CA PRO A 102 -40.76 9.14 37.19
C PRO A 102 -40.87 10.59 37.65
N GLY A 103 -40.52 11.50 36.74
CA GLY A 103 -40.54 12.95 36.96
C GLY A 103 -39.29 13.54 37.62
N ALA A 104 -38.15 12.87 37.56
CA ALA A 104 -36.84 13.48 37.80
C ALA A 104 -36.52 14.57 36.76
N GLU A 105 -35.44 15.34 36.98
CA GLU A 105 -34.99 16.35 36.01
C GLU A 105 -33.95 15.73 35.10
N GLU A 106 -34.27 15.63 33.81
CA GLU A 106 -33.35 15.20 32.76
C GLU A 106 -32.05 16.00 32.75
N ARG A 107 -30.92 15.32 32.55
CA ARG A 107 -29.58 15.94 32.48
C ARG A 107 -28.87 15.43 31.26
N CYS A 108 -28.04 16.27 30.64
CA CYS A 108 -27.24 15.85 29.49
C CYS A 108 -26.11 14.88 29.90
N ASN A 109 -26.46 13.62 30.14
CA ASN A 109 -25.60 12.56 30.68
C ASN A 109 -25.74 11.22 29.91
N GLY A 110 -26.61 11.18 28.89
CA GLY A 110 -26.89 10.02 28.05
C GLY A 110 -27.80 8.97 28.70
N VAL A 111 -28.59 9.36 29.71
CA VAL A 111 -29.44 8.45 30.48
C VAL A 111 -30.81 9.07 30.68
N ASP A 112 -31.85 8.27 30.46
CA ASP A 112 -33.24 8.56 30.82
C ASP A 112 -33.36 8.66 32.35
N ASP A 113 -33.30 9.88 32.89
CA ASP A 113 -33.34 10.14 34.33
C ASP A 113 -34.81 10.18 34.83
N ASP A 114 -35.80 10.46 34.00
CA ASP A 114 -37.20 10.55 34.38
C ASP A 114 -38.08 9.33 34.01
N CYS A 115 -37.45 8.31 33.43
CA CYS A 115 -38.00 7.01 33.08
C CYS A 115 -39.22 7.08 32.15
N ASP A 116 -39.27 8.05 31.23
CA ASP A 116 -40.37 8.21 30.27
C ASP A 116 -40.11 7.55 28.90
N GLY A 117 -38.90 7.03 28.69
CA GLY A 117 -38.45 6.35 27.46
C GLY A 117 -37.82 7.29 26.43
N GLU A 118 -37.73 8.58 26.71
CA GLU A 118 -36.89 9.55 26.00
C GLU A 118 -35.66 9.85 26.89
N GLY A 119 -34.45 9.86 26.31
CA GLY A 119 -33.27 10.31 27.06
C GLY A 119 -33.20 11.84 27.12
N ASP A 120 -31.97 12.37 27.13
CA ASP A 120 -31.71 13.80 27.27
C ASP A 120 -32.40 14.67 26.17
N PRO A 121 -33.36 15.55 26.51
CA PRO A 121 -33.89 16.54 25.59
C PRO A 121 -32.84 17.62 25.25
N ALA A 122 -33.01 18.29 24.10
CA ALA A 122 -32.02 19.26 23.60
C ALA A 122 -31.67 20.40 24.58
N ASP A 123 -32.61 20.78 25.44
CA ASP A 123 -32.48 21.81 26.48
C ASP A 123 -32.12 21.27 27.87
N ALA A 124 -31.76 19.98 27.98
CA ALA A 124 -31.36 19.37 29.24
C ALA A 124 -30.15 20.12 29.85
N PRO A 125 -30.23 20.51 31.14
CA PRO A 125 -29.13 21.18 31.82
C PRO A 125 -27.87 20.31 31.87
N GLY A 126 -26.72 20.91 31.58
CA GLY A 126 -25.41 20.24 31.63
C GLY A 126 -24.75 19.96 30.28
N GLY A 127 -25.39 20.33 29.16
CA GLY A 127 -24.81 20.18 27.82
C GLY A 127 -23.53 21.01 27.58
N PRO A 128 -22.73 20.65 26.56
CA PRO A 128 -21.59 21.45 26.12
C PRO A 128 -22.03 22.82 25.57
N THR A 129 -21.08 23.75 25.50
CA THR A 129 -21.29 25.05 24.84
C THR A 129 -20.93 24.91 23.37
N TRP A 130 -21.86 25.26 22.49
CA TRP A 130 -21.70 25.30 21.04
C TRP A 130 -21.54 26.75 20.58
N TYR A 131 -20.88 26.95 19.44
CA TYR A 131 -20.50 28.24 18.85
C TYR A 131 -21.09 28.37 17.45
N LEU A 132 -21.74 29.49 17.13
CA LEU A 132 -22.32 29.69 15.79
C LEU A 132 -21.20 29.72 14.75
N ASP A 133 -21.33 28.89 13.72
CA ASP A 133 -20.48 28.83 12.53
C ASP A 133 -21.29 29.42 11.35
N ALA A 134 -21.06 30.71 11.08
CA ALA A 134 -21.87 31.46 10.14
C ALA A 134 -21.39 31.38 8.68
N ASP A 135 -20.14 30.98 8.44
CA ASP A 135 -19.59 30.79 7.09
C ASP A 135 -19.32 29.32 6.69
N GLY A 136 -19.37 28.40 7.65
CA GLY A 136 -19.34 26.95 7.46
C GLY A 136 -17.94 26.34 7.44
N ASP A 137 -16.94 26.99 8.04
CA ASP A 137 -15.55 26.53 8.05
C ASP A 137 -15.19 25.58 9.21
N GLY A 138 -16.14 25.36 10.14
CA GLY A 138 -15.97 24.47 11.28
C GLY A 138 -15.42 25.13 12.54
N TYR A 139 -15.17 26.44 12.54
CA TYR A 139 -14.94 27.26 13.73
C TYR A 139 -16.16 28.13 13.99
N GLY A 140 -16.46 28.38 15.26
CA GLY A 140 -17.58 29.24 15.63
C GLY A 140 -17.18 30.47 16.43
N ASP A 141 -18.02 31.51 16.34
CA ASP A 141 -17.84 32.77 17.05
C ASP A 141 -17.93 32.56 18.58
N PRO A 142 -16.84 32.79 19.34
CA PRO A 142 -16.84 32.67 20.80
C PRO A 142 -17.80 33.66 21.49
N ALA A 143 -18.30 34.69 20.80
CA ALA A 143 -19.28 35.64 21.30
C ALA A 143 -20.74 35.19 21.09
N VAL A 144 -20.99 34.21 20.22
CA VAL A 144 -22.34 33.69 19.94
C VAL A 144 -22.40 32.21 20.32
N THR A 145 -22.90 31.95 21.53
CA THR A 145 -22.93 30.60 22.10
C THR A 145 -24.31 30.12 22.47
N GLU A 146 -24.49 28.81 22.41
CA GLU A 146 -25.68 28.11 22.88
C GLU A 146 -25.29 26.88 23.71
N VAL A 147 -25.97 26.64 24.83
CA VAL A 147 -25.74 25.44 25.64
C VAL A 147 -26.87 24.49 25.33
N ALA A 148 -26.53 23.34 24.74
CA ALA A 148 -27.49 22.34 24.31
C ALA A 148 -26.86 20.95 24.38
N CYS A 149 -27.67 19.91 24.56
CA CYS A 149 -27.16 18.55 24.66
C CYS A 149 -26.68 17.99 23.30
N ALA A 150 -27.33 18.42 22.22
CA ALA A 150 -26.91 18.17 20.83
C ALA A 150 -26.61 19.50 20.12
N ALA A 151 -25.78 19.45 19.09
CA ALA A 151 -25.40 20.62 18.29
C ALA A 151 -26.63 21.29 17.67
N PRO A 152 -26.91 22.57 18.00
CA PRO A 152 -27.92 23.35 17.29
C PRO A 152 -27.54 23.52 15.81
N GLU A 153 -28.54 23.74 14.94
CA GLU A 153 -28.28 23.99 13.52
C GLU A 153 -27.32 25.18 13.35
N ARG A 154 -26.22 24.94 12.60
CA ARG A 154 -25.15 25.91 12.33
C ARG A 154 -24.26 26.25 13.53
N PHE A 155 -24.22 25.40 14.55
CA PHE A 155 -23.27 25.57 15.64
C PHE A 155 -22.29 24.40 15.68
N VAL A 156 -21.04 24.68 16.05
CA VAL A 156 -19.93 23.72 16.18
C VAL A 156 -19.37 23.76 17.60
N ASP A 157 -18.65 22.71 18.00
CA ASP A 157 -18.03 22.61 19.33
C ASP A 157 -16.67 23.33 19.41
N ARG A 158 -16.11 23.70 18.26
CA ARG A 158 -14.82 24.37 18.11
C ARG A 158 -14.99 25.89 18.12
N ALA A 159 -14.60 26.52 19.22
CA ALA A 159 -14.57 27.98 19.33
C ALA A 159 -13.37 28.60 18.61
N GLY A 160 -13.46 29.91 18.35
CA GLY A 160 -12.29 30.75 18.11
C GLY A 160 -12.13 31.22 16.67
N ASP A 161 -13.22 31.23 15.92
CA ASP A 161 -13.25 31.85 14.60
C ASP A 161 -12.75 33.30 14.66
N CYS A 162 -11.85 33.64 13.74
CA CYS A 162 -11.23 34.94 13.66
C CYS A 162 -12.12 35.94 12.88
N ASP A 163 -12.90 35.48 11.90
CA ASP A 163 -13.91 36.25 11.18
C ASP A 163 -15.03 35.32 10.65
N ASP A 164 -16.11 35.18 11.44
CA ASP A 164 -17.32 34.37 11.22
C ASP A 164 -18.17 34.79 9.99
N GLY A 165 -17.57 35.46 9.02
CA GLY A 165 -18.15 35.75 7.72
C GLY A 165 -17.22 35.46 6.55
N ASP A 166 -16.02 34.93 6.82
CA ASP A 166 -15.00 34.56 5.85
C ASP A 166 -14.43 33.17 6.16
N PRO A 167 -14.87 32.12 5.43
CA PRO A 167 -14.48 30.74 5.73
C PRO A 167 -13.00 30.44 5.45
N ALA A 168 -12.23 31.44 4.97
CA ALA A 168 -10.80 31.35 4.77
C ALA A 168 -9.99 31.89 5.97
N LEU A 169 -10.62 32.47 7.01
CA LEU A 169 -9.94 33.13 8.11
C LEU A 169 -10.31 32.60 9.50
N ASN A 170 -9.67 31.50 9.88
CA ASN A 170 -9.77 30.88 11.21
C ASN A 170 -8.38 30.65 11.86
N PRO A 171 -8.29 30.11 13.09
CA PRO A 171 -7.00 29.90 13.76
C PRO A 171 -6.03 28.94 13.05
N GLU A 172 -6.51 28.14 12.11
CA GLU A 172 -5.72 27.25 11.27
C GLU A 172 -5.33 27.89 9.92
N THR A 173 -5.73 29.14 9.66
CA THR A 173 -5.30 29.91 8.48
C THR A 173 -3.78 29.93 8.40
N LEU A 174 -3.25 29.36 7.32
CA LEU A 174 -1.82 29.30 7.04
C LEU A 174 -1.37 30.61 6.40
N TRP A 175 -0.36 31.23 7.01
CA TRP A 175 0.37 32.35 6.43
C TRP A 175 1.75 31.89 5.99
N HIS A 176 2.09 32.15 4.74
CA HIS A 176 3.38 31.82 4.13
C HIS A 176 4.40 32.86 4.57
N LEU A 177 5.54 32.44 5.10
CA LEU A 177 6.63 33.36 5.40
C LEU A 177 7.10 33.98 4.08
N ASP A 178 7.28 35.29 4.11
CA ASP A 178 7.70 36.13 3.00
C ASP A 178 9.12 36.61 3.35
N GLY A 179 10.10 35.79 2.96
CA GLY A 179 11.50 35.91 3.36
C GLY A 179 12.15 37.19 2.85
N ASP A 180 11.77 37.59 1.65
CA ASP A 180 12.40 38.65 0.88
C ASP A 180 11.59 39.98 0.85
N ARG A 181 10.30 39.91 1.20
CA ARG A 181 9.32 41.00 1.35
C ARG A 181 8.76 41.58 0.06
N ASP A 182 8.54 40.76 -0.95
CA ASP A 182 7.85 41.16 -2.17
C ASP A 182 6.31 41.03 -2.10
N GLY A 183 5.80 40.25 -1.14
CA GLY A 183 4.38 40.04 -0.88
C GLY A 183 3.85 38.64 -1.26
N TYR A 184 4.68 37.79 -1.85
CA TYR A 184 4.47 36.35 -2.00
C TYR A 184 5.31 35.60 -0.94
N GLY A 185 4.98 34.35 -0.67
CA GLY A 185 5.69 33.58 0.35
C GLY A 185 5.86 32.14 -0.07
N GLY A 186 6.91 31.51 0.47
CA GLY A 186 7.26 30.14 0.12
C GLY A 186 6.53 29.05 0.90
N ASP A 187 7.10 27.84 0.88
CA ASP A 187 6.55 26.64 1.53
C ASP A 187 6.47 26.72 3.07
N GLN A 188 7.16 27.68 3.69
CA GLN A 188 7.17 27.79 5.15
C GLN A 188 5.91 28.49 5.66
N THR A 189 5.02 27.74 6.30
CA THR A 189 3.75 28.28 6.82
C THR A 189 3.70 28.44 8.34
N VAL A 190 2.95 29.44 8.81
CA VAL A 190 2.58 29.65 10.22
C VAL A 190 1.06 29.82 10.32
N ALA A 191 0.42 29.01 11.17
CA ALA A 191 -1.03 29.11 11.41
C ALA A 191 -1.36 30.23 12.41
N SER A 192 -2.21 31.19 12.04
CA SER A 192 -2.73 32.22 12.96
C SER A 192 -3.93 33.01 12.41
N CYS A 193 -4.72 33.61 13.31
CA CYS A 193 -5.81 34.53 12.95
C CYS A 193 -5.36 35.83 12.26
N GLU A 194 -4.19 36.33 12.62
CA GLU A 194 -3.62 37.54 12.04
C GLU A 194 -2.32 37.17 11.35
N ALA A 195 -2.05 37.79 10.20
CA ALA A 195 -0.79 37.64 9.49
C ALA A 195 0.40 37.95 10.42
N PRO A 196 1.31 36.99 10.65
CA PRO A 196 2.58 37.24 11.32
C PRO A 196 3.38 38.33 10.59
N GLU A 197 4.26 39.03 11.32
CA GLU A 197 5.11 40.05 10.70
C GLU A 197 6.08 39.40 9.71
N GLY A 198 5.96 39.76 8.42
CA GLY A 198 6.75 39.16 7.33
C GLY A 198 6.17 37.84 6.82
N ALA A 199 4.85 37.68 6.86
CA ALA A 199 4.15 36.56 6.24
C ALA A 199 2.95 37.08 5.41
N THR A 200 2.62 36.37 4.35
CA THR A 200 1.55 36.68 3.40
C THR A 200 0.58 35.51 3.27
N ALA A 201 -0.61 35.75 2.71
CA ALA A 201 -1.58 34.69 2.42
C ALA A 201 -1.30 33.98 1.10
N ASP A 202 -0.46 34.57 0.24
CA ASP A 202 -0.18 34.06 -1.10
C ASP A 202 1.10 33.21 -1.10
N GLY A 203 0.92 31.89 -1.16
CA GLY A 203 1.98 30.89 -1.01
C GLY A 203 2.64 30.44 -2.30
N THR A 204 2.62 31.28 -3.32
CA THR A 204 2.94 30.92 -4.71
C THR A 204 4.35 31.32 -5.13
N ASP A 205 5.20 31.72 -4.18
CA ASP A 205 6.57 32.10 -4.45
C ASP A 205 7.46 30.88 -4.72
N CYS A 206 8.09 30.85 -5.90
CA CYS A 206 9.00 29.77 -6.27
C CYS A 206 10.44 29.98 -5.77
N ASP A 207 10.82 31.17 -5.30
CA ASP A 207 12.07 31.43 -4.57
C ASP A 207 11.93 32.56 -3.52
N ASP A 208 11.44 32.18 -2.34
CA ASP A 208 11.18 33.05 -1.15
C ASP A 208 12.43 33.77 -0.56
N GLU A 209 13.60 33.63 -1.18
CA GLU A 209 14.81 34.39 -0.84
C GLU A 209 15.15 35.52 -1.82
N GLU A 210 14.49 35.63 -2.99
CA GLU A 210 14.81 36.61 -4.05
C GLU A 210 13.58 37.40 -4.58
N PRO A 211 13.47 38.73 -4.29
CA PRO A 211 12.27 39.54 -4.59
C PRO A 211 11.93 39.78 -6.06
N ALA A 212 12.68 39.15 -6.96
CA ALA A 212 12.51 39.25 -8.40
C ALA A 212 11.91 37.98 -9.00
N ILE A 213 11.82 36.90 -8.23
CA ILE A 213 11.30 35.59 -8.63
C ILE A 213 9.98 35.40 -7.88
N HIS A 214 8.87 35.74 -8.52
CA HIS A 214 7.56 35.67 -7.91
C HIS A 214 6.45 35.74 -8.97
N PRO A 215 5.22 35.32 -8.65
CA PRO A 215 4.09 35.42 -9.56
C PRO A 215 3.87 36.81 -10.17
N GLY A 216 3.91 36.85 -11.50
CA GLY A 216 3.77 38.08 -12.28
C GLY A 216 4.99 39.01 -12.26
N ALA A 217 6.18 38.49 -11.92
CA ALA A 217 7.44 39.12 -12.30
C ALA A 217 7.56 39.23 -13.83
N GLN A 218 8.63 39.86 -14.31
CA GLN A 218 8.91 39.90 -15.74
C GLN A 218 9.97 38.86 -16.03
N GLU A 219 9.60 37.85 -16.81
CA GLU A 219 10.52 36.86 -17.34
C GLU A 219 11.60 37.51 -18.20
N ARG A 220 12.86 37.15 -17.93
CA ARG A 220 14.05 37.69 -18.58
C ARG A 220 14.91 36.55 -19.07
N CYS A 221 15.32 36.67 -20.34
CA CYS A 221 16.34 35.78 -20.89
C CYS A 221 17.59 35.76 -20.00
N ASP A 222 17.88 34.60 -19.40
CA ASP A 222 18.98 34.43 -18.47
C ASP A 222 19.61 33.02 -18.58
N PRO A 223 20.93 32.87 -18.31
CA PRO A 223 21.61 31.59 -18.54
C PRO A 223 21.16 30.42 -17.64
N GLY A 224 20.33 30.69 -16.64
CA GLY A 224 19.84 29.71 -15.67
C GLY A 224 18.48 29.13 -15.99
N ASP A 225 17.81 29.59 -17.05
CA ASP A 225 16.41 29.27 -17.37
C ASP A 225 15.52 29.44 -16.12
N VAL A 226 15.70 30.54 -15.39
CA VAL A 226 14.98 30.76 -14.14
C VAL A 226 13.58 31.25 -14.48
N ASP A 227 12.57 30.47 -14.11
CA ASP A 227 11.16 30.87 -14.16
C ASP A 227 10.92 31.96 -13.11
N GLU A 228 10.97 33.22 -13.54
CA GLU A 228 10.93 34.37 -12.64
C GLU A 228 9.51 34.75 -12.29
N ASP A 229 8.54 34.43 -13.14
CA ASP A 229 7.13 34.70 -12.88
C ASP A 229 6.33 33.50 -12.33
N CYS A 230 7.04 32.40 -12.06
CA CYS A 230 6.57 31.16 -11.43
C CYS A 230 5.36 30.53 -12.15
N ASP A 231 5.24 30.69 -13.47
CA ASP A 231 4.11 30.14 -14.24
C ASP A 231 4.36 28.72 -14.80
N GLY A 232 5.58 28.21 -14.61
CA GLY A 232 6.04 26.90 -15.04
C GLY A 232 6.71 26.88 -16.43
N ALA A 233 6.89 28.04 -17.06
CA ALA A 233 7.69 28.22 -18.25
C ALA A 233 8.86 29.17 -17.96
N ALA A 234 10.00 28.96 -18.62
CA ALA A 234 11.14 29.87 -18.54
C ALA A 234 11.68 30.17 -19.94
N ASP A 235 12.23 31.35 -20.13
CA ASP A 235 12.94 31.77 -21.35
C ASP A 235 12.19 31.45 -22.65
N ASP A 236 12.76 30.59 -23.52
CA ASP A 236 12.19 30.28 -24.84
C ASP A 236 10.90 29.45 -24.77
N LEU A 237 10.60 28.87 -23.60
CA LEU A 237 9.33 28.21 -23.32
C LEU A 237 8.26 29.20 -22.85
N ASP A 238 8.66 30.39 -22.40
CA ASP A 238 7.75 31.45 -21.95
C ASP A 238 7.52 32.52 -23.04
N PRO A 239 6.28 32.67 -23.56
CA PRO A 239 5.95 33.74 -24.51
C PRO A 239 6.11 35.17 -23.98
N ASP A 240 6.18 35.39 -22.66
CA ASP A 240 6.29 36.70 -22.02
C ASP A 240 7.75 37.12 -21.74
N ALA A 241 8.73 36.25 -22.03
CA ALA A 241 10.16 36.51 -21.91
C ALA A 241 10.59 37.81 -22.62
N VAL A 242 11.54 38.54 -22.03
CA VAL A 242 12.16 39.72 -22.64
C VAL A 242 13.68 39.65 -22.65
N GLY A 243 14.28 40.23 -23.68
CA GLY A 243 15.74 40.30 -23.81
C GLY A 243 16.30 39.37 -24.89
N GLN A 244 15.43 38.81 -25.74
CA GLN A 244 15.82 37.96 -26.85
C GLN A 244 16.90 38.60 -27.70
N LEU A 245 17.83 37.77 -28.17
CA LEU A 245 18.84 38.15 -29.14
C LEU A 245 18.38 37.75 -30.54
N SER A 246 18.84 38.51 -31.54
CA SER A 246 18.62 38.20 -32.94
C SER A 246 19.69 37.21 -33.41
N TRP A 247 19.26 35.99 -33.68
CA TRP A 247 20.09 34.88 -34.12
C TRP A 247 19.94 34.66 -35.63
N THR A 248 21.05 34.49 -36.33
CA THR A 248 21.11 34.07 -37.75
C THR A 248 21.74 32.69 -37.82
N GLU A 249 21.28 31.87 -38.76
CA GLU A 249 21.93 30.60 -39.09
C GLU A 249 23.33 30.89 -39.63
N ASP A 250 24.33 30.26 -39.05
CA ASP A 250 25.72 30.25 -39.48
C ASP A 250 26.01 28.81 -39.91
N ALA A 251 25.74 28.52 -41.18
CA ALA A 251 25.74 27.16 -41.69
C ALA A 251 27.17 26.58 -41.90
N ASP A 252 28.21 27.40 -41.77
CA ASP A 252 29.61 26.99 -41.88
C ASP A 252 30.44 27.16 -40.59
N GLU A 253 29.82 27.71 -39.55
CA GLU A 253 30.31 27.84 -38.17
C GLU A 253 31.50 28.81 -38.00
N ASP A 254 31.61 29.86 -38.81
CA ASP A 254 32.70 30.84 -38.70
C ASP A 254 32.44 32.02 -37.75
N GLY A 255 31.23 32.09 -37.21
CA GLY A 255 30.79 33.14 -36.31
C GLY A 255 30.03 34.27 -36.99
N TYR A 256 29.78 34.22 -38.30
CA TYR A 256 28.92 35.15 -39.05
C TYR A 256 27.79 34.39 -39.75
N GLY A 257 26.57 34.90 -39.68
CA GLY A 257 25.43 34.32 -40.40
C GLY A 257 24.94 35.21 -41.55
N VAL A 258 24.14 34.61 -42.43
CA VAL A 258 23.48 35.34 -43.53
C VAL A 258 22.48 36.40 -43.08
N ASP A 259 22.42 37.49 -43.85
CA ASP A 259 21.55 38.65 -43.60
C ASP A 259 20.02 38.38 -43.75
N ASP A 260 19.58 37.17 -44.13
CA ASP A 260 18.17 36.85 -44.41
C ASP A 260 17.65 35.70 -43.52
N GLY A 261 16.71 36.01 -42.62
CA GLY A 261 15.99 34.97 -41.84
C GLY A 261 16.18 34.97 -40.33
N ALA A 262 16.70 36.05 -39.72
CA ALA A 262 16.97 36.10 -38.28
C ALA A 262 15.76 35.74 -37.39
N ILE A 263 16.01 34.95 -36.35
CA ILE A 263 15.06 34.48 -35.33
C ILE A 263 15.38 35.19 -34.02
N GLU A 264 14.36 35.71 -33.33
CA GLU A 264 14.51 36.28 -31.98
C GLU A 264 14.27 35.15 -30.96
N ALA A 265 15.27 34.85 -30.13
CA ALA A 265 15.21 33.83 -29.07
C ALA A 265 16.15 34.20 -27.91
N CYS A 266 15.88 33.70 -26.71
CA CYS A 266 16.76 33.85 -25.54
C CYS A 266 18.04 33.03 -25.75
N ASP A 267 17.89 31.77 -26.13
CA ASP A 267 18.98 30.87 -26.46
C ASP A 267 19.18 30.69 -27.97
N PRO A 268 20.36 30.22 -28.39
CA PRO A 268 20.61 29.91 -29.79
C PRO A 268 19.63 28.82 -30.28
N PRO A 269 18.78 29.09 -31.28
CA PRO A 269 17.78 28.13 -31.79
C PRO A 269 18.38 26.83 -32.31
N THR A 270 19.62 26.90 -32.80
CA THR A 270 20.45 25.76 -33.17
C THR A 270 21.86 25.98 -32.63
N ALA A 271 22.62 24.89 -32.47
CA ALA A 271 24.03 24.97 -32.07
C ALA A 271 24.90 25.87 -33.00
N THR A 272 24.42 26.12 -34.21
CA THR A 272 25.07 26.88 -35.28
C THR A 272 24.46 28.28 -35.48
N SER A 273 23.68 28.77 -34.51
CA SER A 273 23.09 30.10 -34.58
C SER A 273 24.03 31.14 -33.96
N VAL A 274 24.24 32.28 -34.63
CA VAL A 274 25.12 33.37 -34.17
C VAL A 274 24.44 34.74 -34.22
N THR A 275 25.00 35.74 -33.54
CA THR A 275 24.42 37.10 -33.45
C THR A 275 25.09 38.13 -34.38
N LEU A 276 26.19 37.74 -35.05
CA LEU A 276 26.91 38.57 -36.00
C LEU A 276 26.41 38.22 -37.41
N ALA A 277 25.81 39.19 -38.11
CA ALA A 277 25.34 39.01 -39.48
C ALA A 277 26.31 39.65 -40.49
N GLY A 278 26.17 39.29 -41.77
CA GLY A 278 26.88 39.91 -42.88
C GLY A 278 27.67 38.93 -43.74
N ASP A 279 27.47 37.62 -43.54
CA ASP A 279 28.09 36.60 -44.34
C ASP A 279 27.62 36.65 -45.81
N CYS A 280 28.57 36.64 -46.75
CA CYS A 280 28.27 36.69 -48.17
C CYS A 280 28.29 35.31 -48.87
N ASP A 281 28.76 34.25 -48.20
CA ASP A 281 28.66 32.85 -48.59
C ASP A 281 28.69 31.90 -47.37
N ASP A 282 27.55 31.82 -46.67
CA ASP A 282 27.24 31.03 -45.45
C ASP A 282 27.58 29.53 -45.44
N LEU A 283 28.15 29.03 -46.53
CA LEU A 283 28.53 27.63 -46.69
C LEU A 283 30.06 27.48 -46.74
N GLU A 284 30.82 28.55 -46.59
CA GLU A 284 32.28 28.61 -46.65
C GLU A 284 32.85 29.47 -45.50
N PRO A 285 33.40 28.85 -44.43
CA PRO A 285 33.80 29.54 -43.20
C PRO A 285 35.05 30.43 -43.33
N ALA A 286 35.51 30.63 -44.55
CA ALA A 286 36.61 31.51 -44.90
C ALA A 286 36.13 32.79 -45.59
N ILE A 287 34.81 32.95 -45.80
CA ILE A 287 34.20 34.06 -46.54
C ILE A 287 33.25 34.82 -45.63
N HIS A 288 33.79 35.79 -44.89
CA HIS A 288 33.01 36.56 -43.91
C HIS A 288 33.61 37.97 -43.70
N PRO A 289 32.87 38.96 -43.18
CA PRO A 289 33.28 40.37 -43.12
C PRO A 289 34.61 40.73 -42.41
N ASN A 290 35.24 39.77 -41.72
CA ASN A 290 36.52 39.93 -41.03
C ASN A 290 37.56 38.89 -41.45
N ALA A 291 37.30 38.12 -42.51
CA ALA A 291 38.26 37.16 -43.02
C ALA A 291 39.52 37.87 -43.51
N ALA A 292 40.63 37.14 -43.58
CA ALA A 292 41.82 37.62 -44.26
C ALA A 292 41.79 37.10 -45.69
N GLU A 293 41.87 38.01 -46.67
CA GLU A 293 42.02 37.68 -48.09
C GLU A 293 43.06 36.58 -48.33
N ARG A 294 42.74 35.61 -49.19
CA ARG A 294 43.61 34.47 -49.54
C ARG A 294 43.98 34.54 -51.02
N CYS A 295 45.05 33.84 -51.43
CA CYS A 295 45.52 33.81 -52.83
C CYS A 295 44.68 32.82 -53.70
N ASP A 296 43.36 32.99 -53.76
CA ASP A 296 42.43 32.04 -54.39
C ASP A 296 41.39 32.69 -55.33
N ALA A 297 41.45 34.02 -55.52
CA ALA A 297 40.53 34.80 -56.34
C ALA A 297 39.07 34.75 -55.87
N VAL A 298 38.88 34.55 -54.57
CA VAL A 298 37.63 34.69 -53.84
C VAL A 298 37.71 35.97 -52.99
N ASP A 299 36.57 36.64 -52.85
CA ASP A 299 36.42 37.84 -52.01
C ASP A 299 36.06 37.36 -50.61
N SER A 300 37.09 37.04 -49.82
CA SER A 300 36.96 36.36 -48.54
C SER A 300 36.46 37.29 -47.45
N ASP A 301 36.75 38.59 -47.52
CA ASP A 301 36.34 39.53 -46.48
C ASP A 301 35.05 40.31 -46.79
N CYS A 302 34.33 39.88 -47.84
CA CYS A 302 33.04 40.42 -48.29
C CYS A 302 33.06 41.94 -48.55
N ASP A 303 34.22 42.50 -48.90
CA ASP A 303 34.43 43.93 -49.10
C ASP A 303 34.44 44.37 -50.59
N LEU A 304 34.46 43.39 -51.51
CA LEU A 304 34.45 43.50 -52.98
C LEU A 304 35.83 43.70 -53.66
N ASP A 305 36.96 43.55 -52.97
CA ASP A 305 38.33 43.67 -53.52
C ASP A 305 39.14 42.34 -53.49
N LEU A 306 39.25 41.67 -54.65
CA LEU A 306 39.91 40.35 -54.83
C LEU A 306 41.47 40.37 -54.71
N ASP A 307 42.04 39.52 -53.83
CA ASP A 307 43.47 39.15 -53.67
C ASP A 307 44.46 40.35 -53.47
N ASP A 308 44.22 41.24 -52.50
CA ASP A 308 45.06 42.42 -52.20
C ASP A 308 46.48 42.07 -51.64
N PRO A 309 47.52 42.93 -51.76
CA PRO A 309 48.85 42.80 -51.15
C PRO A 309 48.96 42.34 -49.68
N ASP A 310 47.90 42.38 -48.88
CA ASP A 310 47.88 41.86 -47.50
C ASP A 310 47.37 40.40 -47.39
N ALA A 311 47.12 39.72 -48.53
CA ALA A 311 46.59 38.36 -48.58
C ALA A 311 47.43 37.33 -47.79
N ALA A 312 46.76 36.62 -46.89
CA ALA A 312 47.26 35.46 -46.18
C ALA A 312 47.38 34.25 -47.13
N GLY A 313 48.22 33.28 -46.77
CA GLY A 313 48.41 32.07 -47.59
C GLY A 313 49.56 32.13 -48.61
N ARG A 314 50.53 33.02 -48.42
CA ARG A 314 51.85 32.86 -49.06
C ARG A 314 52.53 31.64 -48.44
N LEU A 315 52.47 30.51 -49.14
CA LEU A 315 52.88 29.23 -48.59
C LEU A 315 54.41 29.08 -48.59
N PRO A 316 55.00 28.57 -47.49
CA PRO A 316 56.40 28.23 -47.44
C PRO A 316 56.72 27.15 -48.49
N LEU A 317 57.79 27.36 -49.25
CA LEU A 317 58.29 26.41 -50.23
C LEU A 317 59.30 25.48 -49.56
N TYR A 318 59.20 24.17 -49.79
CA TYR A 318 60.05 23.13 -49.22
C TYR A 318 60.76 22.35 -50.31
N ALA A 319 61.97 21.86 -50.03
CA ALA A 319 62.75 21.11 -51.00
C ALA A 319 62.25 19.65 -51.10
N ASP A 320 61.72 19.28 -52.26
CA ASP A 320 61.30 17.93 -52.62
C ASP A 320 62.47 17.25 -53.37
N THR A 321 63.10 16.25 -52.74
CA THR A 321 64.39 15.68 -53.20
C THR A 321 64.24 14.34 -53.95
N ASP A 322 63.20 13.58 -53.64
CA ASP A 322 62.85 12.31 -54.28
C ASP A 322 61.62 12.41 -55.19
N GLU A 323 61.07 13.61 -55.37
CA GLU A 323 60.04 13.97 -56.35
C GLU A 323 58.70 13.27 -56.10
N ASP A 324 58.35 13.02 -54.84
CA ASP A 324 57.08 12.42 -54.43
C ASP A 324 55.99 13.46 -54.13
N GLY A 325 56.33 14.75 -54.19
CA GLY A 325 55.42 15.86 -53.93
C GLY A 325 55.45 16.37 -52.49
N TRP A 326 56.28 15.80 -51.62
CA TRP A 326 56.44 16.23 -50.23
C TRP A 326 57.84 16.77 -49.97
N GLY A 327 57.90 17.95 -49.35
CA GLY A 327 59.16 18.61 -49.03
C GLY A 327 59.66 18.27 -47.62
N ALA A 328 60.97 18.10 -47.50
CA ALA A 328 61.63 17.79 -46.23
C ALA A 328 62.38 18.97 -45.63
N GLY A 329 62.32 19.10 -44.30
CA GLY A 329 63.11 20.08 -43.55
C GLY A 329 62.54 21.51 -43.55
N ALA A 330 63.42 22.51 -43.40
CA ALA A 330 63.00 23.90 -43.22
C ALA A 330 62.67 24.61 -44.56
N PRO A 331 61.73 25.59 -44.56
CA PRO A 331 61.34 26.32 -45.76
C PRO A 331 62.50 27.05 -46.46
N ILE A 332 62.48 27.06 -47.78
CA ILE A 332 63.46 27.73 -48.65
C ILE A 332 62.95 29.08 -49.23
N GLY A 333 61.69 29.47 -48.96
CA GLY A 333 61.04 30.74 -49.39
C GLY A 333 59.51 30.74 -49.17
N ASP A 334 58.75 31.76 -49.65
CA ASP A 334 57.28 31.89 -49.53
C ASP A 334 56.57 32.48 -50.80
N GLY A 335 55.40 31.97 -51.21
CA GLY A 335 54.67 32.49 -52.39
C GLY A 335 53.28 31.86 -52.66
N CYS A 336 52.56 32.37 -53.66
CA CYS A 336 51.19 31.90 -54.00
C CYS A 336 51.13 30.84 -55.13
N PHE A 337 52.28 30.45 -55.74
CA PHE A 337 52.35 29.39 -56.76
C PHE A 337 53.65 28.55 -56.67
N GLU A 338 53.60 27.24 -56.89
CA GLU A 338 54.75 26.31 -56.81
C GLU A 338 55.79 26.54 -57.92
N SER A 339 57.04 26.10 -57.70
CA SER A 339 58.12 26.26 -58.67
C SER A 339 59.04 25.03 -58.72
N ALA A 340 59.68 24.77 -59.86
CA ALA A 340 60.40 23.52 -60.09
C ALA A 340 61.47 23.22 -59.02
N GLY A 341 61.32 22.08 -58.33
CA GLY A 341 62.20 21.63 -57.24
C GLY A 341 61.81 22.13 -55.85
N ALA A 342 60.63 22.74 -55.71
CA ALA A 342 60.09 23.17 -54.43
C ALA A 342 58.55 23.12 -54.42
N VAL A 343 57.99 22.42 -53.45
CA VAL A 343 56.55 22.22 -53.25
C VAL A 343 56.08 22.99 -52.03
N PHE A 344 54.80 23.28 -51.94
CA PHE A 344 54.25 23.94 -50.74
C PHE A 344 54.04 22.99 -49.57
N VAL A 345 54.06 21.70 -49.85
CA VAL A 345 53.68 20.66 -48.89
C VAL A 345 54.91 20.17 -48.14
N SER A 346 54.89 20.25 -46.80
CA SER A 346 55.95 19.76 -45.92
C SER A 346 55.48 18.59 -45.08
N GLY A 347 56.39 17.71 -44.67
CA GLY A 347 56.03 16.62 -43.75
C GLY A 347 56.71 15.30 -44.07
N ASP A 348 57.49 15.26 -45.14
CA ASP A 348 58.31 14.11 -45.45
C ASP A 348 59.30 13.80 -44.30
N CYS A 349 59.02 12.71 -43.59
CA CYS A 349 59.83 12.24 -42.48
C CYS A 349 61.03 11.40 -42.93
N ARG A 350 61.12 11.01 -44.22
CA ARG A 350 62.26 10.32 -44.84
C ARG A 350 62.59 10.87 -46.24
N PRO A 351 63.39 11.96 -46.32
CA PRO A 351 63.80 12.71 -47.55
C PRO A 351 64.45 12.00 -48.75
N THR A 352 64.47 10.67 -48.75
CA THR A 352 65.06 9.85 -49.81
C THR A 352 64.27 8.57 -50.08
N ASP A 353 63.11 8.40 -49.44
CA ASP A 353 62.28 7.22 -49.51
C ASP A 353 60.81 7.62 -49.75
N PRO A 354 60.31 7.51 -51.00
CA PRO A 354 59.00 8.01 -51.40
C PRO A 354 57.82 7.16 -50.87
N SER A 355 58.05 6.35 -49.84
CA SER A 355 57.03 5.54 -49.16
C SER A 355 56.68 6.05 -47.75
N PHE A 356 57.31 7.15 -47.31
CA PHE A 356 57.12 7.78 -46.01
C PHE A 356 56.80 9.25 -46.21
N HIS A 357 55.52 9.54 -46.34
CA HIS A 357 55.03 10.88 -46.57
C HIS A 357 53.59 10.95 -46.05
N PRO A 358 53.11 12.13 -45.66
CA PRO A 358 51.71 12.26 -45.27
C PRO A 358 50.74 11.80 -46.38
N GLY A 359 49.72 11.04 -45.96
CA GLY A 359 48.81 10.33 -46.87
C GLY A 359 49.31 8.98 -47.41
N ALA A 360 50.46 8.46 -46.94
CA ALA A 360 50.82 7.07 -47.17
C ALA A 360 49.85 6.14 -46.43
N VAL A 361 49.55 4.96 -46.97
CA VAL A 361 48.65 3.99 -46.32
C VAL A 361 49.38 3.38 -45.13
N ASP A 362 48.86 3.67 -43.93
CA ASP A 362 49.29 3.03 -42.69
C ASP A 362 48.51 1.73 -42.43
N ALA A 363 49.14 0.78 -41.72
CA ALA A 363 48.53 -0.49 -41.38
C ALA A 363 48.38 -0.62 -39.86
N CYS A 364 47.13 -0.74 -39.40
CA CYS A 364 46.77 -0.88 -37.99
C CYS A 364 47.66 -1.86 -37.20
N TYR A 365 48.08 -1.43 -36.02
CA TYR A 365 48.83 -2.23 -35.04
C TYR A 365 50.19 -2.80 -35.54
N ASP A 366 50.81 -2.22 -36.58
CA ASP A 366 52.11 -2.71 -37.15
C ASP A 366 53.36 -1.97 -36.63
N GLY A 367 53.16 -0.85 -35.91
CA GLY A 367 54.20 -0.07 -35.23
C GLY A 367 55.10 0.76 -36.16
N LEU A 368 54.67 1.03 -37.41
CA LEU A 368 55.39 1.87 -38.37
C LEU A 368 54.51 3.05 -38.83
N ASP A 369 54.76 4.23 -38.28
CA ASP A 369 54.21 5.51 -38.77
C ASP A 369 54.71 5.82 -40.20
N ARG A 370 53.88 5.54 -41.21
CA ARG A 370 54.21 5.73 -42.64
C ARG A 370 53.74 7.05 -43.18
N ASP A 371 52.68 7.60 -42.62
CA ASP A 371 52.17 8.91 -43.02
C ASP A 371 52.84 10.07 -42.26
N CYS A 372 53.78 9.77 -41.36
CA CYS A 372 54.55 10.76 -40.63
C CYS A 372 53.67 11.65 -39.73
N ALA A 373 52.43 11.25 -39.43
CA ALA A 373 51.47 12.02 -38.65
C ALA A 373 51.74 11.90 -37.14
N GLY A 374 52.54 10.91 -36.73
CA GLY A 374 52.97 10.73 -35.34
C GLY A 374 51.90 10.10 -34.44
N ASN A 375 50.83 9.58 -35.04
CA ASN A 375 49.64 9.05 -34.41
C ASN A 375 49.13 7.78 -35.15
N ASP A 376 48.24 7.05 -34.48
CA ASP A 376 47.18 6.19 -35.07
C ASP A 376 47.46 4.70 -35.34
N ASP A 377 48.13 4.00 -34.40
CA ASP A 377 47.94 2.55 -34.30
C ASP A 377 46.79 2.13 -33.37
N ASP A 378 46.07 3.06 -32.74
CA ASP A 378 45.09 2.77 -31.66
C ASP A 378 43.60 3.10 -32.01
N ASP A 379 43.30 3.77 -33.14
CA ASP A 379 41.95 4.08 -33.67
C ASP A 379 41.93 3.69 -35.15
N CYS A 380 41.33 2.53 -35.47
CA CYS A 380 41.49 1.89 -36.78
C CYS A 380 40.45 2.26 -37.82
N ASP A 381 39.29 2.76 -37.41
CA ASP A 381 38.23 3.18 -38.32
C ASP A 381 38.10 4.70 -38.45
N GLY A 382 38.78 5.44 -37.58
CA GLY A 382 39.00 6.88 -37.69
C GLY A 382 37.83 7.72 -37.21
N ASP A 383 37.00 7.20 -36.31
CA ASP A 383 35.90 7.95 -35.71
C ASP A 383 36.32 8.81 -34.50
N GLY A 384 37.59 8.72 -34.10
CA GLY A 384 38.17 9.51 -33.02
C GLY A 384 38.10 8.82 -31.65
N PHE A 385 37.58 7.60 -31.57
CA PHE A 385 37.57 6.78 -30.37
C PHE A 385 38.64 5.69 -30.46
N VAL A 386 39.30 5.41 -29.33
CA VAL A 386 40.31 4.36 -29.24
C VAL A 386 39.63 3.03 -28.92
N ALA A 387 40.08 1.95 -29.55
CA ALA A 387 39.55 0.61 -29.33
C ALA A 387 39.45 0.24 -27.83
N ASP A 388 38.31 -0.31 -27.39
CA ASP A 388 38.08 -0.73 -26.00
C ASP A 388 39.18 -1.66 -25.45
N PHE A 389 39.70 -2.58 -26.28
CA PHE A 389 40.77 -3.49 -25.86
C PHE A 389 42.13 -2.81 -25.61
N GLN A 390 42.32 -1.57 -26.09
CA GLN A 390 43.47 -0.71 -25.80
C GLN A 390 43.20 0.25 -24.62
N GLY A 391 42.00 0.19 -24.04
CA GLY A 391 41.55 1.02 -22.92
C GLY A 391 40.96 2.37 -23.34
N GLY A 392 40.50 2.49 -24.59
CA GLY A 392 39.59 3.55 -25.02
C GLY A 392 38.12 3.16 -24.87
N ASP A 393 37.21 3.95 -25.44
CA ASP A 393 35.76 3.77 -25.26
C ASP A 393 35.06 3.31 -26.55
N ASP A 394 35.79 3.02 -27.61
CA ASP A 394 35.20 2.62 -28.90
C ASP A 394 34.54 1.22 -28.82
N CYS A 395 33.24 1.19 -29.13
CA CYS A 395 32.43 -0.03 -29.07
C CYS A 395 32.69 -0.97 -30.26
N ASP A 396 33.15 -0.49 -31.42
CA ASP A 396 33.49 -1.31 -32.60
C ASP A 396 34.54 -0.64 -33.49
N ASP A 397 35.82 -0.88 -33.18
CA ASP A 397 37.06 -0.42 -33.87
C ASP A 397 37.22 -0.86 -35.35
N ALA A 398 36.13 -1.25 -35.99
CA ALA A 398 36.04 -1.57 -37.40
C ALA A 398 34.88 -0.86 -38.12
N ASP A 399 34.01 -0.14 -37.41
CA ASP A 399 32.86 0.58 -37.95
C ASP A 399 32.75 2.00 -37.36
N PRO A 400 33.14 3.05 -38.12
CA PRO A 400 33.26 4.42 -37.62
C PRO A 400 31.91 5.12 -37.35
N LEU A 401 30.82 4.36 -37.38
CA LEU A 401 29.47 4.78 -37.02
C LEU A 401 29.02 4.25 -35.65
N VAL A 402 29.86 3.45 -34.96
CA VAL A 402 29.52 2.71 -33.75
C VAL A 402 30.46 3.10 -32.61
N TYR A 403 30.20 4.29 -32.05
CA TYR A 403 30.99 4.87 -30.97
C TYR A 403 30.11 5.34 -29.80
N PRO A 404 30.69 5.65 -28.62
CA PRO A 404 29.97 6.26 -27.51
C PRO A 404 29.23 7.54 -27.89
N GLY A 405 27.91 7.54 -27.75
CA GLY A 405 27.04 8.67 -28.11
C GLY A 405 26.50 8.63 -29.54
N SER A 406 26.82 7.59 -30.31
CA SER A 406 26.09 7.27 -31.56
C SER A 406 24.62 6.91 -31.28
N ALA A 407 23.75 7.02 -32.29
CA ALA A 407 22.33 6.72 -32.14
C ALA A 407 22.12 5.21 -31.88
N PRO A 408 21.22 4.81 -30.94
CA PRO A 408 20.99 3.41 -30.61
C PRO A 408 20.73 2.51 -31.83
N ALA A 409 21.51 1.46 -31.95
CA ALA A 409 21.45 0.50 -33.04
C ALA A 409 20.73 -0.80 -32.65
N VAL A 410 20.25 -1.54 -33.66
CA VAL A 410 19.65 -2.86 -33.48
C VAL A 410 20.61 -3.95 -33.94
N ARG A 411 20.97 -4.87 -33.03
CA ARG A 411 21.85 -6.02 -33.30
C ARG A 411 21.03 -7.30 -33.36
N GLU A 412 20.93 -7.93 -34.53
CA GLU A 412 20.10 -9.13 -34.73
C GLU A 412 20.89 -10.44 -34.56
N VAL A 413 20.31 -11.38 -33.80
CA VAL A 413 20.86 -12.72 -33.51
C VAL A 413 19.81 -13.80 -33.86
N PRO A 414 20.01 -14.69 -34.85
CA PRO A 414 21.11 -14.73 -35.78
C PRO A 414 20.86 -13.78 -36.95
N GLY A 415 21.72 -12.78 -37.07
CA GLY A 415 21.79 -11.86 -38.20
C GLY A 415 23.23 -11.76 -38.66
N SER A 416 23.81 -10.55 -38.56
CA SER A 416 25.25 -10.34 -38.69
C SER A 416 26.05 -11.01 -37.58
N TYR A 417 25.41 -11.29 -36.44
CA TYR A 417 26.03 -11.87 -35.26
C TYR A 417 25.61 -13.34 -35.07
N PRO A 418 26.57 -14.29 -35.03
CA PRO A 418 26.27 -15.71 -34.94
C PRO A 418 25.93 -16.20 -33.51
N THR A 419 26.25 -15.41 -32.48
CA THR A 419 26.03 -15.71 -31.06
C THR A 419 25.50 -14.47 -30.34
N ILE A 420 24.87 -14.66 -29.18
CA ILE A 420 24.39 -13.53 -28.37
C ILE A 420 25.57 -12.70 -27.88
N GLN A 421 26.62 -13.35 -27.36
CA GLN A 421 27.80 -12.63 -26.86
C GLN A 421 28.45 -11.76 -27.95
N ALA A 422 28.52 -12.23 -29.21
CA ALA A 422 29.12 -11.44 -30.28
C ALA A 422 28.31 -10.19 -30.65
N ALA A 423 26.98 -10.23 -30.46
CA ALA A 423 26.15 -9.04 -30.61
C ALA A 423 26.28 -8.08 -29.43
N VAL A 424 26.43 -8.63 -28.23
CA VAL A 424 26.65 -7.86 -26.99
C VAL A 424 28.02 -7.17 -27.02
N ASP A 425 29.08 -7.86 -27.45
CA ASP A 425 30.45 -7.32 -27.54
C ASP A 425 30.55 -6.15 -28.53
N ALA A 426 29.68 -6.12 -29.55
CA ALA A 426 29.65 -5.08 -30.60
C ALA A 426 28.57 -4.01 -30.37
N ALA A 427 27.94 -4.01 -29.20
CA ALA A 427 26.88 -3.06 -28.85
C ALA A 427 27.46 -1.89 -28.06
N CYS A 428 26.91 -0.70 -28.27
CA CYS A 428 27.13 0.46 -27.39
C CYS A 428 26.01 0.58 -26.35
N ASP A 429 26.20 1.41 -25.32
CA ASP A 429 25.14 1.79 -24.39
C ASP A 429 23.91 2.32 -25.15
N GLY A 430 22.72 1.86 -24.75
CA GLY A 430 21.44 2.17 -25.38
C GLY A 430 21.04 1.24 -26.53
N ASP A 431 21.94 0.40 -27.06
CA ASP A 431 21.62 -0.52 -28.16
C ASP A 431 20.57 -1.58 -27.77
N LEU A 432 19.88 -2.09 -28.79
CA LEU A 432 18.94 -3.20 -28.70
C LEU A 432 19.52 -4.45 -29.37
N VAL A 433 19.74 -5.51 -28.60
CA VAL A 433 20.07 -6.85 -29.12
C VAL A 433 18.79 -7.68 -29.21
N THR A 434 18.39 -8.01 -30.45
CA THR A 434 17.22 -8.88 -30.71
C THR A 434 17.65 -10.33 -30.92
N ILE A 435 17.04 -11.23 -30.15
CA ILE A 435 17.38 -12.66 -30.12
C ILE A 435 16.22 -13.48 -30.68
N GLY A 436 16.42 -13.96 -31.90
CA GLY A 436 15.51 -14.82 -32.62
C GLY A 436 15.20 -16.14 -31.90
N PRO A 437 14.13 -16.83 -32.33
CA PRO A 437 13.66 -18.05 -31.69
C PRO A 437 14.69 -19.17 -31.82
N GLY A 438 14.90 -19.90 -30.74
CA GLY A 438 15.89 -20.98 -30.66
C GLY A 438 16.35 -21.26 -29.24
N THR A 439 17.19 -22.29 -29.10
CA THR A 439 17.93 -22.57 -27.87
C THR A 439 19.39 -22.18 -28.07
N TRP A 440 19.81 -21.15 -27.34
CA TRP A 440 21.13 -20.54 -27.36
C TRP A 440 21.93 -21.07 -26.18
N HIS A 441 22.93 -21.90 -26.47
CA HIS A 441 23.78 -22.53 -25.46
C HIS A 441 24.98 -21.64 -25.17
N GLU A 442 24.81 -20.65 -24.30
CA GLU A 442 25.77 -19.58 -24.04
C GLU A 442 25.78 -19.15 -22.56
N HIS A 443 26.87 -18.52 -22.13
CA HIS A 443 27.00 -17.81 -20.85
C HIS A 443 27.29 -16.35 -21.18
N VAL A 444 26.23 -15.57 -21.31
CA VAL A 444 26.30 -14.19 -21.81
C VAL A 444 26.67 -13.24 -20.66
N VAL A 445 27.62 -12.36 -20.90
CA VAL A 445 28.04 -11.30 -19.98
C VAL A 445 27.75 -9.95 -20.64
N VAL A 446 26.94 -9.14 -19.97
CA VAL A 446 26.56 -7.78 -20.37
C VAL A 446 27.11 -6.80 -19.35
N ASP A 447 28.04 -5.96 -19.78
CA ASP A 447 28.76 -4.96 -18.98
C ASP A 447 28.45 -3.52 -19.44
N ARG A 448 27.39 -3.36 -20.23
CA ARG A 448 26.94 -2.11 -20.87
C ARG A 448 25.42 -1.99 -20.78
N ALA A 449 24.91 -0.76 -20.78
CA ALA A 449 23.49 -0.46 -20.56
C ALA A 449 22.64 -0.69 -21.82
N ILE A 450 22.37 -1.96 -22.15
CA ILE A 450 21.64 -2.36 -23.38
C ILE A 450 20.32 -3.06 -23.09
N GLU A 451 19.46 -3.18 -24.11
CA GLU A 451 18.29 -4.05 -24.09
C GLU A 451 18.58 -5.40 -24.78
N LEU A 452 18.38 -6.51 -24.06
CA LEU A 452 18.32 -7.86 -24.60
C LEU A 452 16.85 -8.30 -24.76
N ARG A 453 16.38 -8.43 -26.00
CA ARG A 453 14.98 -8.80 -26.30
C ARG A 453 14.89 -10.11 -27.09
N GLY A 454 14.28 -11.13 -26.50
CA GLY A 454 13.91 -12.35 -27.21
C GLY A 454 12.63 -12.21 -28.03
N ALA A 455 12.30 -13.25 -28.81
CA ALA A 455 11.06 -13.27 -29.60
C ALA A 455 9.81 -13.53 -28.74
N SER A 456 9.96 -14.27 -27.65
CA SER A 456 8.99 -14.52 -26.56
C SER A 456 9.63 -15.49 -25.57
N ALA A 457 9.16 -15.51 -24.32
CA ALA A 457 9.64 -16.45 -23.31
C ALA A 457 9.60 -17.92 -23.81
N ALA A 458 8.55 -18.31 -24.53
CA ALA A 458 8.38 -19.67 -25.04
C ALA A 458 9.26 -20.01 -26.27
N ALA A 459 9.80 -19.01 -26.99
CA ALA A 459 10.46 -19.22 -28.28
C ALA A 459 11.98 -18.98 -28.22
N THR A 460 12.46 -18.11 -27.34
CA THR A 460 13.89 -17.78 -27.20
C THR A 460 14.38 -18.28 -25.85
N ILE A 461 15.28 -19.27 -25.86
CA ILE A 461 15.80 -19.93 -24.65
C ILE A 461 17.32 -19.74 -24.59
N VAL A 462 17.83 -19.10 -23.54
CA VAL A 462 19.26 -19.07 -23.21
C VAL A 462 19.55 -20.15 -22.17
N HIS A 463 20.35 -21.14 -22.55
CA HIS A 463 20.54 -22.39 -21.82
C HIS A 463 21.97 -22.50 -21.29
N GLY A 464 22.12 -22.69 -19.97
CA GLY A 464 23.41 -22.73 -19.28
C GLY A 464 24.16 -24.06 -19.34
N ASP A 465 23.57 -25.12 -19.88
CA ASP A 465 24.21 -26.45 -20.01
C ASP A 465 24.65 -27.10 -18.69
N ASP A 466 23.87 -26.85 -17.64
CA ASP A 466 24.17 -27.31 -16.28
C ASP A 466 25.55 -26.82 -15.79
N ALA A 467 25.98 -25.65 -16.25
CA ALA A 467 27.25 -25.03 -15.90
C ALA A 467 27.16 -23.51 -15.95
N GLY A 468 27.90 -22.81 -15.10
CA GLY A 468 27.98 -21.34 -15.14
C GLY A 468 26.62 -20.65 -14.95
N VAL A 469 26.58 -19.38 -15.34
CA VAL A 469 25.38 -18.54 -15.32
C VAL A 469 25.01 -18.21 -16.78
N PRO A 470 23.80 -18.56 -17.25
CA PRO A 470 23.28 -18.22 -18.58
C PRO A 470 23.41 -16.73 -18.91
N LEU A 471 23.07 -15.85 -17.96
CA LEU A 471 23.13 -14.41 -18.15
C LEU A 471 23.68 -13.70 -16.91
N THR A 472 24.76 -12.96 -17.10
CA THR A 472 25.33 -12.03 -16.11
C THR A 472 25.19 -10.62 -16.67
N VAL A 473 24.62 -9.70 -15.90
CA VAL A 473 24.46 -8.31 -16.30
C VAL A 473 25.01 -7.40 -15.20
N ASP A 474 25.66 -6.31 -15.58
CA ASP A 474 25.85 -5.18 -14.68
C ASP A 474 24.58 -4.32 -14.71
N GLU A 475 24.28 -3.71 -15.85
CA GLU A 475 23.05 -2.94 -16.11
C GLU A 475 22.41 -3.37 -17.43
N ALA A 476 21.15 -3.82 -17.44
CA ALA A 476 20.46 -4.18 -18.68
C ALA A 476 18.93 -4.21 -18.55
N VAL A 477 18.25 -4.02 -19.69
CA VAL A 477 16.84 -4.42 -19.85
C VAL A 477 16.79 -5.80 -20.49
N ILE A 478 16.07 -6.75 -19.89
CA ILE A 478 15.94 -8.13 -20.36
C ILE A 478 14.46 -8.41 -20.59
N SER A 479 14.10 -8.81 -21.81
CA SER A 479 12.69 -9.07 -22.13
C SER A 479 12.44 -10.27 -23.04
N SER A 480 11.27 -10.89 -22.86
CA SER A 480 10.69 -11.87 -23.80
C SER A 480 11.59 -13.07 -24.11
N LEU A 481 12.20 -13.68 -23.09
CA LEU A 481 13.06 -14.85 -23.22
C LEU A 481 13.01 -15.78 -22.00
N THR A 482 13.56 -16.99 -22.14
CA THR A 482 13.77 -17.92 -21.03
C THR A 482 15.25 -18.03 -20.69
N LEU A 483 15.61 -17.98 -19.41
CA LEU A 483 16.92 -18.34 -18.88
C LEU A 483 16.81 -19.68 -18.16
N THR A 484 17.64 -20.67 -18.50
CA THR A 484 17.47 -22.01 -17.92
C THR A 484 18.74 -22.83 -17.79
N HIS A 485 18.69 -23.87 -16.93
CA HIS A 485 19.75 -24.86 -16.74
C HIS A 485 21.12 -24.25 -16.40
N GLY A 486 21.11 -23.16 -15.63
CA GLY A 486 22.32 -22.57 -15.09
C GLY A 486 22.72 -23.23 -13.77
N GLN A 487 24.00 -23.58 -13.62
CA GLN A 487 24.51 -24.21 -12.40
C GLN A 487 25.86 -23.63 -12.00
N THR A 488 25.90 -22.99 -10.83
CA THR A 488 27.11 -22.35 -10.32
C THR A 488 27.31 -22.64 -8.84
N SER A 489 28.57 -22.65 -8.39
CA SER A 489 28.90 -22.60 -6.95
C SER A 489 28.94 -21.18 -6.40
N GLY A 490 28.72 -20.17 -7.25
CA GLY A 490 28.72 -18.76 -6.92
C GLY A 490 27.30 -18.19 -6.82
N ASN A 491 27.15 -17.02 -7.43
CA ASN A 491 25.96 -16.18 -7.38
C ASN A 491 25.09 -16.36 -8.63
N GLY A 492 23.78 -16.40 -8.47
CA GLY A 492 22.80 -16.33 -9.56
C GLY A 492 22.81 -17.59 -10.42
N GLY A 493 21.90 -18.52 -10.19
CA GLY A 493 21.91 -19.78 -10.94
C GLY A 493 21.63 -19.53 -12.42
N CYS A 494 20.64 -18.69 -12.74
CA CYS A 494 20.31 -18.34 -14.12
C CYS A 494 20.57 -16.87 -14.46
N LEU A 495 20.41 -15.97 -13.49
CA LEU A 495 20.62 -14.55 -13.66
C LEU A 495 21.45 -13.99 -12.49
N SER A 496 22.52 -13.27 -12.81
CA SER A 496 23.32 -12.52 -11.84
C SER A 496 23.37 -11.05 -12.25
N ILE A 497 22.97 -10.16 -11.33
CA ILE A 497 22.87 -8.72 -11.55
C ILE A 497 23.91 -7.99 -10.69
N GLY A 498 24.70 -7.13 -11.33
CA GLY A 498 25.76 -6.32 -10.74
C GLY A 498 25.24 -5.02 -10.14
N THR A 499 24.69 -4.13 -10.96
CA THR A 499 24.24 -2.77 -10.61
C THR A 499 22.75 -2.54 -10.81
N GLY A 500 22.14 -3.09 -11.85
CA GLY A 500 20.73 -2.85 -12.17
C GLY A 500 20.18 -3.83 -13.20
N ALA A 501 18.90 -4.16 -13.10
CA ALA A 501 18.22 -4.82 -14.22
C ALA A 501 16.73 -4.52 -14.24
N ALA A 502 16.17 -4.38 -15.44
CA ALA A 502 14.73 -4.42 -15.67
C ALA A 502 14.37 -5.71 -16.43
N VAL A 503 13.58 -6.58 -15.82
CA VAL A 503 13.26 -7.93 -16.33
C VAL A 503 11.76 -8.03 -16.62
N ARG A 504 11.37 -8.24 -17.89
CA ARG A 504 9.95 -8.18 -18.31
C ARG A 504 9.57 -9.35 -19.20
N ASP A 505 8.49 -10.07 -18.90
CA ASP A 505 8.07 -11.24 -19.70
C ASP A 505 9.21 -12.27 -19.84
N VAL A 506 9.82 -12.66 -18.71
CA VAL A 506 10.93 -13.62 -18.68
C VAL A 506 10.54 -14.86 -17.87
N GLU A 507 10.95 -16.03 -18.33
CA GLU A 507 10.93 -17.26 -17.53
C GLU A 507 12.36 -17.61 -17.07
N ILE A 508 12.54 -17.84 -15.78
CA ILE A 508 13.82 -18.26 -15.19
C ILE A 508 13.60 -19.62 -14.55
N ALA A 509 14.18 -20.68 -15.12
CA ALA A 509 13.81 -22.02 -14.69
C ALA A 509 14.94 -23.05 -14.65
N ASP A 510 14.83 -24.02 -13.74
CA ASP A 510 15.76 -25.16 -13.64
C ASP A 510 17.20 -24.72 -13.29
N CYS A 511 17.33 -23.84 -12.30
CA CYS A 511 18.58 -23.15 -11.96
C CYS A 511 19.12 -23.61 -10.60
N VAL A 512 20.44 -23.72 -10.47
CA VAL A 512 21.09 -24.12 -9.21
C VAL A 512 22.26 -23.19 -8.86
N ALA A 513 22.26 -22.64 -7.65
CA ALA A 513 23.36 -21.80 -7.17
C ALA A 513 23.74 -22.11 -5.71
N ALA A 514 24.85 -21.52 -5.24
CA ALA A 514 25.07 -21.40 -3.80
C ALA A 514 24.21 -20.28 -3.22
N LEU A 515 24.13 -19.16 -3.94
CA LEU A 515 23.49 -17.90 -3.56
C LEU A 515 22.59 -17.41 -4.70
N GLY A 516 21.27 -17.29 -4.47
CA GLY A 516 20.33 -16.85 -5.51
C GLY A 516 20.11 -17.91 -6.58
N GLY A 517 19.27 -18.91 -6.30
CA GLY A 517 19.09 -20.08 -7.16
C GLY A 517 18.59 -19.72 -8.55
N GLY A 518 17.58 -18.86 -8.65
CA GLY A 518 17.18 -18.24 -9.91
C GLY A 518 18.02 -17.00 -10.17
N ILE A 519 17.85 -16.01 -9.30
CA ILE A 519 18.37 -14.65 -9.45
C ILE A 519 19.25 -14.28 -8.26
N PHE A 520 20.39 -13.65 -8.52
CA PHE A 520 21.18 -12.93 -7.53
C PHE A 520 21.28 -11.45 -7.88
N VAL A 521 21.07 -10.58 -6.89
CA VAL A 521 21.17 -9.13 -7.02
C VAL A 521 22.32 -8.61 -6.15
N GLY A 522 23.26 -7.90 -6.78
CA GLY A 522 24.46 -7.32 -6.17
C GLY A 522 24.17 -6.25 -5.10
N PRO A 523 25.20 -5.80 -4.37
CA PRO A 523 25.05 -4.73 -3.38
C PRO A 523 24.80 -3.39 -4.06
N TYR A 524 23.94 -2.55 -3.47
CA TYR A 524 23.54 -1.26 -4.05
C TYR A 524 22.79 -1.34 -5.38
N ALA A 525 22.35 -2.55 -5.77
CA ALA A 525 21.72 -2.77 -7.06
C ALA A 525 20.20 -2.60 -7.02
N THR A 526 19.64 -2.28 -8.18
CA THR A 526 18.20 -2.18 -8.42
C THR A 526 17.71 -3.38 -9.24
N LEU A 527 16.52 -3.87 -8.92
CA LEU A 527 15.81 -4.84 -9.77
C LEU A 527 14.37 -4.39 -9.93
N GLU A 528 13.98 -4.17 -11.17
CA GLU A 528 12.58 -4.04 -11.58
C GLU A 528 12.19 -5.30 -12.33
N MET A 529 11.10 -5.95 -11.94
CA MET A 529 10.68 -7.17 -12.59
C MET A 529 9.16 -7.24 -12.71
N SER A 530 8.68 -7.45 -13.93
CA SER A 530 7.25 -7.58 -14.22
C SER A 530 6.95 -8.80 -15.08
N ASP A 531 5.77 -9.39 -14.90
CA ASP A 531 5.26 -10.48 -15.75
C ASP A 531 6.25 -11.66 -15.85
N THR A 532 6.93 -11.96 -14.75
CA THR A 532 8.08 -12.87 -14.74
C THR A 532 7.82 -14.06 -13.84
N ARG A 533 8.33 -15.22 -14.25
CA ARG A 533 8.19 -16.47 -13.50
C ARG A 533 9.56 -17.07 -13.18
N VAL A 534 9.83 -17.31 -11.90
CA VAL A 534 11.02 -18.02 -11.42
C VAL A 534 10.59 -19.40 -10.92
N ALA A 535 11.01 -20.45 -11.61
CA ALA A 535 10.52 -21.81 -11.38
C ALA A 535 11.64 -22.84 -11.14
N ARG A 536 11.41 -23.82 -10.28
CA ARG A 536 12.31 -24.98 -10.10
C ARG A 536 13.77 -24.58 -9.81
N ALA A 537 13.95 -23.50 -9.07
CA ALA A 537 15.26 -22.96 -8.72
C ALA A 537 15.69 -23.41 -7.33
N THR A 538 16.98 -23.77 -7.16
CA THR A 538 17.52 -24.30 -5.90
C THR A 538 18.78 -23.58 -5.46
N ALA A 539 18.88 -23.19 -4.19
CA ALA A 539 20.11 -22.64 -3.63
C ALA A 539 20.42 -23.07 -2.19
N GLY A 540 21.62 -22.74 -1.71
CA GLY A 540 21.87 -22.68 -0.28
C GLY A 540 21.03 -21.57 0.36
N THR A 541 21.03 -20.38 -0.25
CA THR A 541 20.42 -19.17 0.28
C THR A 541 19.69 -18.43 -0.85
N GLY A 542 18.41 -18.11 -0.67
CA GLY A 542 17.56 -17.45 -1.67
C GLY A 542 17.31 -18.34 -2.88
N GLY A 543 16.32 -19.24 -2.82
CA GLY A 543 16.08 -20.24 -3.85
C GLY A 543 15.60 -19.64 -5.16
N GLY A 544 14.54 -18.82 -5.12
CA GLY A 544 14.10 -18.02 -6.25
C GLY A 544 15.01 -16.82 -6.47
N LEU A 545 15.08 -15.93 -5.48
CA LEU A 545 15.84 -14.68 -5.55
C LEU A 545 16.59 -14.40 -4.24
N LEU A 546 17.83 -13.92 -4.39
CA LEU A 546 18.64 -13.42 -3.29
C LEU A 546 19.12 -12.01 -3.60
N THR A 547 18.91 -11.09 -2.66
CA THR A 547 19.58 -9.77 -2.71
C THR A 547 20.76 -9.71 -1.75
N SER A 548 21.72 -8.85 -2.10
CA SER A 548 22.77 -8.43 -1.19
C SER A 548 22.24 -7.36 -0.23
N VAL A 549 23.07 -6.37 0.13
CA VAL A 549 22.70 -5.27 1.02
C VAL A 549 22.41 -3.98 0.26
N ASN A 550 21.53 -3.14 0.82
CA ASN A 550 21.18 -1.81 0.30
C ASN A 550 20.61 -1.87 -1.12
N THR A 551 19.68 -2.79 -1.36
CA THR A 551 19.08 -3.00 -2.68
C THR A 551 17.69 -2.38 -2.76
N THR A 552 17.24 -2.07 -3.97
CA THR A 552 15.86 -1.65 -4.25
C THR A 552 15.22 -2.67 -5.17
N ILE A 553 14.09 -3.24 -4.75
CA ILE A 553 13.41 -4.32 -5.45
C ILE A 553 11.97 -3.93 -5.72
N THR A 554 11.62 -3.85 -7.00
CA THR A 554 10.26 -3.61 -7.48
C THR A 554 9.78 -4.82 -8.24
N LEU A 555 8.74 -5.50 -7.75
CA LEU A 555 8.17 -6.68 -8.40
C LEU A 555 6.69 -6.46 -8.70
N GLU A 556 6.26 -6.84 -9.89
CA GLU A 556 4.87 -6.77 -10.33
C GLU A 556 4.47 -8.09 -11.02
N ARG A 557 3.29 -8.64 -10.72
CA ARG A 557 2.77 -9.88 -11.36
C ARG A 557 3.83 -10.99 -11.51
N THR A 558 4.54 -11.24 -10.42
CA THR A 558 5.70 -12.14 -10.41
C THR A 558 5.35 -13.44 -9.70
N VAL A 559 5.77 -14.58 -10.26
CA VAL A 559 5.49 -15.90 -9.69
C VAL A 559 6.79 -16.63 -9.34
N PHE A 560 6.94 -17.03 -8.09
CA PHE A 560 7.97 -17.95 -7.61
C PHE A 560 7.35 -19.33 -7.38
N GLU A 561 7.76 -20.33 -8.18
CA GLU A 561 7.14 -21.66 -8.15
C GLU A 561 8.16 -22.79 -8.00
N ASP A 562 7.90 -23.74 -7.10
CA ASP A 562 8.77 -24.92 -6.89
C ASP A 562 10.23 -24.55 -6.57
N VAL A 563 10.42 -23.45 -5.85
CA VAL A 563 11.73 -22.92 -5.46
C VAL A 563 12.18 -23.45 -4.10
N GLN A 564 13.47 -23.73 -3.95
CA GLN A 564 14.01 -24.41 -2.77
C GLN A 564 15.29 -23.77 -2.23
N ALA A 565 15.39 -23.61 -0.92
CA ALA A 565 16.63 -23.17 -0.29
C ALA A 565 16.89 -23.78 1.10
N THR A 566 18.09 -23.58 1.65
CA THR A 566 18.26 -23.74 3.11
C THR A 566 17.62 -22.57 3.85
N SER A 567 17.83 -21.35 3.36
CA SER A 567 17.24 -20.13 3.91
C SER A 567 16.63 -19.26 2.80
N GLY A 568 15.37 -18.84 2.94
CA GLY A 568 14.66 -18.02 1.95
C GLY A 568 14.36 -18.82 0.68
N GLY A 569 13.35 -19.70 0.72
CA GLY A 569 13.00 -20.58 -0.39
C GLY A 569 12.60 -19.80 -1.64
N GLY A 570 11.61 -18.93 -1.51
CA GLY A 570 11.26 -17.95 -2.53
C GLY A 570 12.30 -16.84 -2.60
N MET A 571 12.30 -15.98 -1.59
CA MET A 571 13.13 -14.79 -1.55
C MET A 571 13.90 -14.67 -0.23
N LEU A 572 15.13 -14.19 -0.32
CA LEU A 572 15.86 -13.67 0.83
C LEU A 572 16.39 -12.28 0.51
N MET A 573 16.08 -11.32 1.38
CA MET A 573 16.51 -9.94 1.21
C MET A 573 17.06 -9.35 2.51
N SER A 574 18.03 -8.46 2.40
CA SER A 574 18.64 -7.80 3.56
C SER A 574 18.92 -6.32 3.30
N ASN A 575 18.50 -5.47 4.23
CA ASN A 575 18.60 -4.01 4.17
C ASN A 575 18.11 -3.48 2.81
N VAL A 576 16.82 -3.65 2.57
CA VAL A 576 16.20 -3.55 1.26
C VAL A 576 15.05 -2.55 1.28
N GLN A 577 14.89 -1.82 0.18
CA GLN A 577 13.65 -1.11 -0.12
C GLN A 577 12.82 -1.96 -1.08
N VAL A 578 11.54 -2.15 -0.78
CA VAL A 578 10.66 -3.03 -1.56
C VAL A 578 9.39 -2.29 -2.02
N ASP A 579 8.97 -2.58 -3.25
CA ASP A 579 7.61 -2.33 -3.76
C ASP A 579 7.16 -3.60 -4.48
N LEU A 580 6.38 -4.43 -3.79
CA LEU A 580 5.94 -5.74 -4.29
C LEU A 580 4.44 -5.71 -4.53
N ARG A 581 4.01 -6.00 -5.76
CA ARG A 581 2.60 -6.01 -6.17
C ARG A 581 2.27 -7.30 -6.91
N ASP A 582 1.19 -7.96 -6.53
CA ASP A 582 0.70 -9.18 -7.18
C ASP A 582 1.76 -10.29 -7.28
N VAL A 583 2.42 -10.58 -6.16
CA VAL A 583 3.49 -11.59 -6.11
C VAL A 583 2.97 -12.90 -5.53
N THR A 584 3.13 -13.98 -6.29
CA THR A 584 2.71 -15.32 -5.88
C THR A 584 3.90 -16.21 -5.53
N PHE A 585 3.84 -16.85 -4.37
CA PHE A 585 4.76 -17.92 -3.98
C PHE A 585 4.00 -19.24 -3.92
N ARG A 586 4.31 -20.15 -4.85
CA ARG A 586 3.70 -21.48 -4.93
C ARG A 586 4.72 -22.57 -4.67
N ARG A 587 4.49 -23.41 -3.66
CA ARG A 587 5.42 -24.50 -3.28
C ARG A 587 6.86 -23.99 -3.08
N ALA A 588 7.01 -22.83 -2.45
CA ALA A 588 8.29 -22.27 -2.05
C ALA A 588 8.75 -22.91 -0.72
N ASN A 589 9.90 -23.60 -0.74
CA ASN A 589 10.32 -24.48 0.36
C ASN A 589 11.69 -24.11 0.93
N ALA A 590 11.82 -24.09 2.26
CA ALA A 590 13.11 -23.86 2.92
C ALA A 590 13.30 -24.62 4.24
N LEU A 591 14.49 -24.59 4.85
CA LEU A 591 14.58 -24.90 6.29
C LEU A 591 14.14 -23.69 7.12
N SER A 592 14.45 -22.47 6.68
CA SER A 592 14.06 -21.21 7.33
C SER A 592 13.59 -20.19 6.29
N GLY A 593 12.41 -19.58 6.47
CA GLY A 593 11.87 -18.59 5.53
C GLY A 593 11.45 -19.24 4.22
N GLY A 594 10.25 -19.84 4.18
CA GLY A 594 9.76 -20.59 3.02
C GLY A 594 9.51 -19.66 1.83
N ALA A 595 8.49 -18.80 1.91
CA ALA A 595 8.18 -17.82 0.89
C ALA A 595 9.19 -16.67 0.88
N MET A 596 9.31 -15.94 2.00
CA MET A 596 10.11 -14.73 2.06
C MET A 596 10.81 -14.57 3.40
N MET A 597 12.09 -14.22 3.37
CA MET A 597 12.85 -13.82 4.56
C MET A 597 13.53 -12.47 4.34
N VAL A 598 13.12 -11.46 5.12
CA VAL A 598 13.55 -10.07 4.97
C VAL A 598 14.13 -9.54 6.28
N LEU A 599 15.30 -8.90 6.21
CA LEU A 599 16.02 -8.37 7.36
C LEU A 599 16.40 -6.90 7.13
N GLY A 600 15.75 -5.96 7.80
CA GLY A 600 15.94 -4.53 7.52
C GLY A 600 15.17 -4.15 6.25
N VAL A 601 13.96 -3.61 6.41
CA VAL A 601 13.07 -3.32 5.28
C VAL A 601 12.36 -1.99 5.43
N ILE A 602 12.21 -1.31 4.29
CA ILE A 602 11.29 -0.21 4.07
C ILE A 602 10.45 -0.45 2.80
N GLY A 603 9.23 0.10 2.75
CA GLY A 603 8.42 0.16 1.53
C GLY A 603 7.06 -0.54 1.68
N ALA A 604 6.62 -1.24 0.62
CA ALA A 604 5.27 -1.81 0.55
C ALA A 604 5.23 -3.22 -0.07
N MET A 605 4.27 -4.00 0.39
CA MET A 605 3.88 -5.31 -0.14
C MET A 605 2.36 -5.35 -0.27
N GLU A 606 1.84 -5.59 -1.47
CA GLU A 606 0.41 -5.58 -1.78
C GLU A 606 0.07 -6.74 -2.73
N GLY A 607 -1.04 -7.44 -2.50
CA GLY A 607 -1.47 -8.54 -3.37
C GLY A 607 -0.54 -9.75 -3.29
N ILE A 608 -0.15 -10.18 -2.10
CA ILE A 608 0.79 -11.30 -1.92
C ILE A 608 0.02 -12.60 -1.71
N THR A 609 0.23 -13.58 -2.59
CA THR A 609 -0.40 -14.91 -2.50
C THR A 609 0.61 -15.96 -2.08
N LEU A 610 0.32 -16.70 -1.02
CA LEU A 610 1.16 -17.78 -0.50
C LEU A 610 0.39 -19.11 -0.59
N ASP A 611 0.85 -19.99 -1.46
CA ASP A 611 0.20 -21.25 -1.82
C ASP A 611 1.15 -22.42 -1.61
N GLU A 612 0.79 -23.37 -0.75
CA GLU A 612 1.59 -24.57 -0.44
C GLU A 612 3.05 -24.27 0.00
N VAL A 613 3.31 -23.12 0.62
CA VAL A 613 4.65 -22.76 1.11
C VAL A 613 5.03 -23.59 2.34
N SER A 614 6.31 -23.97 2.49
CA SER A 614 6.76 -24.76 3.65
C SER A 614 8.16 -24.41 4.14
N ALA A 615 8.35 -24.43 5.45
CA ALA A 615 9.66 -24.40 6.09
C ALA A 615 9.65 -24.98 7.50
N SER A 616 10.82 -25.43 7.99
CA SER A 616 10.95 -25.85 9.39
C SER A 616 10.78 -24.67 10.37
N ALA A 617 11.13 -23.46 9.94
CA ALA A 617 10.88 -22.21 10.65
C ALA A 617 10.40 -21.13 9.66
N PHE A 618 9.34 -20.42 10.01
CA PHE A 618 8.81 -19.29 9.22
C PHE A 618 8.46 -19.66 7.75
N PRO A 619 7.46 -20.52 7.51
CA PRO A 619 7.09 -20.95 6.15
C PRO A 619 6.60 -19.80 5.24
N GLY A 620 5.88 -18.81 5.77
CA GLY A 620 5.36 -17.70 4.98
C GLY A 620 6.34 -16.52 4.86
N ILE A 621 5.89 -15.33 5.23
CA ILE A 621 6.70 -14.10 5.22
C ILE A 621 7.29 -13.86 6.60
N TYR A 622 8.62 -13.73 6.66
CA TYR A 622 9.34 -13.28 7.83
C TYR A 622 10.01 -11.94 7.53
N ALA A 623 9.65 -10.89 8.27
CA ALA A 623 10.31 -9.60 8.24
C ALA A 623 10.71 -9.15 9.65
N ASN A 624 11.95 -8.66 9.79
CA ASN A 624 12.47 -8.16 11.06
C ASN A 624 13.31 -6.89 10.87
N ASN A 625 13.43 -6.07 11.92
CA ASN A 625 14.06 -4.74 11.88
C ASN A 625 13.37 -3.84 10.84
N ILE A 626 12.04 -3.74 10.97
CA ILE A 626 11.21 -2.99 10.06
C ILE A 626 11.30 -1.51 10.45
N VAL A 627 11.68 -0.65 9.51
CA VAL A 627 11.71 0.80 9.74
C VAL A 627 10.35 1.40 9.39
N ASP A 628 9.87 1.15 8.17
CA ASP A 628 8.56 1.59 7.70
C ASP A 628 8.04 0.65 6.62
N LEU A 629 7.00 -0.14 6.91
CA LEU A 629 6.48 -1.14 5.99
C LEU A 629 4.96 -1.13 5.97
N ALA A 630 4.37 -1.15 4.78
CA ALA A 630 2.97 -1.49 4.59
C ALA A 630 2.84 -2.90 3.99
N VAL A 631 2.00 -3.74 4.60
CA VAL A 631 1.67 -5.08 4.12
C VAL A 631 0.16 -5.17 3.96
N ARG A 632 -0.30 -5.31 2.72
CA ARG A 632 -1.72 -5.29 2.35
C ARG A 632 -2.08 -6.48 1.46
N ASP A 633 -3.34 -6.89 1.50
CA ASP A 633 -3.91 -7.88 0.58
C ASP A 633 -3.07 -9.16 0.50
N VAL A 634 -2.89 -9.79 1.66
CA VAL A 634 -2.13 -11.04 1.76
C VAL A 634 -3.09 -12.21 1.92
N VAL A 635 -3.02 -13.15 1.00
CA VAL A 635 -3.82 -14.38 1.01
C VAL A 635 -2.91 -15.57 1.22
N LEU A 636 -3.30 -16.43 2.17
CA LEU A 636 -2.60 -17.66 2.47
C LEU A 636 -3.53 -18.87 2.37
N GLU A 637 -3.18 -19.77 1.46
CA GLU A 637 -3.93 -20.99 1.18
C GLU A 637 -3.02 -22.22 1.33
N ASN A 638 -3.58 -23.31 1.87
CA ASN A 638 -2.97 -24.65 1.80
C ASN A 638 -1.51 -24.76 2.29
N HIS A 639 -1.07 -23.90 3.22
CA HIS A 639 0.30 -23.90 3.72
C HIS A 639 0.59 -25.15 4.59
N ALA A 640 1.66 -25.90 4.27
CA ALA A 640 1.93 -27.24 4.80
C ALA A 640 2.09 -27.26 6.34
N SER A 641 1.50 -28.16 7.15
CA SER A 641 1.16 -29.61 7.09
C SER A 641 2.31 -30.59 7.40
N ASP A 642 3.56 -30.13 7.58
CA ASP A 642 4.63 -31.01 8.08
C ASP A 642 4.52 -31.13 9.62
N PRO A 643 4.43 -32.35 10.21
CA PRO A 643 4.35 -32.55 11.65
C PRO A 643 5.64 -32.10 12.37
N GLY A 644 5.77 -30.80 12.60
CA GLY A 644 6.95 -30.17 13.19
C GLY A 644 7.31 -28.79 12.62
N ALA A 645 6.67 -28.35 11.52
CA ALA A 645 6.81 -26.98 11.03
C ALA A 645 6.08 -26.00 11.95
N GLN A 646 6.67 -24.82 12.20
CA GLN A 646 5.96 -23.72 12.86
C GLN A 646 4.97 -23.12 11.84
N GLY A 647 3.67 -23.17 12.12
CA GLY A 647 2.59 -22.69 11.24
C GLY A 647 2.48 -21.17 11.12
N LEU A 648 3.61 -20.49 10.91
CA LEU A 648 3.73 -19.04 10.92
C LEU A 648 3.67 -18.49 9.48
N ALA A 649 2.49 -17.99 9.13
CA ALA A 649 2.14 -17.39 7.86
C ALA A 649 2.79 -16.01 7.66
N LEU A 650 2.70 -15.16 8.68
CA LEU A 650 3.21 -13.80 8.63
C LEU A 650 3.89 -13.47 9.97
N TYR A 651 5.17 -13.15 9.94
CA TYR A 651 5.93 -12.74 11.12
C TYR A 651 6.61 -11.40 10.86
N LEU A 652 6.09 -10.35 11.49
CA LEU A 652 6.57 -8.98 11.36
C LEU A 652 7.00 -8.51 12.75
N ASP A 653 8.28 -8.25 12.95
CA ASP A 653 8.81 -7.96 14.28
C ASP A 653 9.85 -6.86 14.28
N LEU A 654 10.03 -6.23 15.44
CA LEU A 654 10.89 -5.06 15.65
C LEU A 654 10.56 -3.90 14.70
N ALA A 655 9.28 -3.60 14.54
CA ALA A 655 8.82 -2.47 13.72
C ALA A 655 8.92 -1.12 14.44
N GLN A 656 9.29 -0.07 13.69
CA GLN A 656 9.13 1.33 14.07
C GLN A 656 7.84 1.91 13.51
N HIS A 657 7.57 1.73 12.22
CA HIS A 657 6.28 2.03 11.60
C HIS A 657 5.84 0.81 10.79
N LEU A 658 4.61 0.36 11.02
CA LEU A 658 4.07 -0.80 10.33
C LEU A 658 2.56 -0.66 10.14
N VAL A 659 2.11 -0.95 8.92
CA VAL A 659 0.69 -1.05 8.58
C VAL A 659 0.44 -2.45 8.04
N VAL A 660 -0.50 -3.19 8.62
CA VAL A 660 -0.92 -4.53 8.16
C VAL A 660 -2.42 -4.51 7.94
N GLU A 661 -2.87 -4.72 6.72
CA GLU A 661 -4.30 -4.62 6.37
C GLU A 661 -4.71 -5.78 5.46
N ARG A 662 -5.96 -6.23 5.57
CA ARG A 662 -6.56 -7.20 4.63
C ARG A 662 -5.71 -8.48 4.49
N VAL A 663 -5.52 -9.17 5.60
CA VAL A 663 -4.79 -10.45 5.63
C VAL A 663 -5.78 -11.58 5.87
N ARG A 664 -5.86 -12.51 4.93
CA ARG A 664 -6.70 -13.72 5.03
C ARG A 664 -5.83 -14.96 5.10
N VAL A 665 -6.08 -15.77 6.12
CA VAL A 665 -5.40 -17.05 6.33
C VAL A 665 -6.41 -18.16 6.47
N GLU A 666 -6.28 -19.16 5.61
CA GLU A 666 -7.11 -20.36 5.61
C GLU A 666 -6.27 -21.60 5.97
N GLY A 667 -6.71 -22.32 7.01
CA GLY A 667 -6.03 -23.52 7.49
C GLY A 667 -4.66 -23.26 8.14
N GLY A 668 -3.84 -24.31 8.27
CA GLY A 668 -2.47 -24.24 8.79
C GLY A 668 -2.10 -25.27 9.85
N ALA A 669 -0.79 -25.46 10.10
CA ALA A 669 -0.29 -26.46 11.05
C ALA A 669 -0.55 -26.08 12.52
N ASP A 670 -0.98 -27.05 13.34
CA ASP A 670 -1.21 -26.92 14.79
C ASP A 670 0.02 -26.32 15.53
N GLY A 671 -0.08 -25.05 15.89
CA GLY A 671 0.81 -24.41 16.85
C GLY A 671 0.62 -25.05 18.22
N SER A 672 1.70 -25.49 18.85
CA SER A 672 1.71 -25.78 20.28
C SER A 672 1.70 -24.45 21.08
N PRO A 673 1.04 -24.37 22.25
CA PRO A 673 0.80 -23.08 22.90
C PRO A 673 2.10 -22.34 23.29
N GLY A 674 2.29 -21.10 22.77
CA GLY A 674 3.34 -20.15 23.14
C GLY A 674 3.65 -19.05 22.09
N PHE A 675 4.18 -17.90 22.55
CA PHE A 675 4.45 -16.64 21.81
C PHE A 675 5.28 -16.68 20.51
N GLY A 676 5.83 -17.84 20.13
CA GLY A 676 6.63 -18.01 18.90
C GLY A 676 5.93 -18.86 17.84
N GLN A 677 4.61 -19.04 17.94
CA GLN A 677 3.82 -20.00 17.15
C GLN A 677 2.47 -19.42 16.70
N SER A 678 2.36 -18.10 16.64
CA SER A 678 1.24 -17.41 16.00
C SER A 678 1.20 -17.74 14.51
N VAL A 679 0.02 -17.66 13.91
CA VAL A 679 -0.08 -17.73 12.45
C VAL A 679 0.25 -16.37 11.83
N VAL A 680 -0.25 -15.29 12.44
CA VAL A 680 0.13 -13.91 12.15
C VAL A 680 0.73 -13.31 13.42
N PHE A 681 1.94 -12.77 13.34
CA PHE A 681 2.63 -12.12 14.45
C PHE A 681 3.01 -10.69 14.07
N VAL A 682 2.65 -9.74 14.94
CA VAL A 682 3.00 -8.33 14.80
C VAL A 682 3.67 -7.83 16.07
N GLY A 683 4.93 -7.42 15.93
CA GLY A 683 5.81 -6.97 17.00
C GLY A 683 6.37 -5.57 16.75
N VAL A 684 6.19 -4.69 17.73
CA VAL A 684 6.67 -3.31 17.67
C VAL A 684 7.82 -3.10 18.66
N SER A 685 8.82 -2.31 18.27
CA SER A 685 9.96 -1.95 19.12
C SER A 685 10.46 -0.55 18.76
N ALA A 686 10.11 0.44 19.59
CA ALA A 686 10.37 1.86 19.44
C ALA A 686 9.51 2.55 18.35
N GLY A 687 8.20 2.26 18.33
CA GLY A 687 7.32 2.89 17.35
C GLY A 687 5.85 2.48 17.43
N SER A 688 5.13 2.55 16.30
CA SER A 688 3.71 2.27 16.20
C SER A 688 3.39 1.28 15.09
N ALA A 689 2.36 0.47 15.29
CA ALA A 689 1.80 -0.35 14.22
C ALA A 689 0.28 -0.34 14.21
N THR A 690 -0.32 -0.39 13.03
CA THR A 690 -1.74 -0.60 12.81
C THR A 690 -1.97 -1.96 12.15
N VAL A 691 -2.97 -2.68 12.65
CA VAL A 691 -3.38 -3.98 12.12
C VAL A 691 -4.89 -3.92 11.92
N SER A 692 -5.37 -4.06 10.69
CA SER A 692 -6.81 -4.10 10.42
C SER A 692 -7.21 -5.19 9.45
N ASP A 693 -8.49 -5.58 9.49
CA ASP A 693 -9.12 -6.45 8.50
C ASP A 693 -8.40 -7.79 8.36
N ILE A 694 -8.21 -8.46 9.51
CA ILE A 694 -7.52 -9.75 9.60
C ILE A 694 -8.54 -10.86 9.74
N GLN A 695 -8.48 -11.85 8.85
CA GLN A 695 -9.31 -13.04 8.89
C GLN A 695 -8.44 -14.29 9.07
N LEU A 696 -8.64 -14.98 10.19
CA LEU A 696 -8.00 -16.26 10.47
C LEU A 696 -9.09 -17.33 10.56
N ILE A 697 -9.14 -18.21 9.56
CA ILE A 697 -10.18 -19.22 9.39
C ILE A 697 -9.54 -20.58 9.57
N ARG A 698 -9.99 -21.32 10.59
CA ARG A 698 -9.45 -22.65 10.94
C ARG A 698 -7.93 -22.67 11.08
N ALA A 699 -7.37 -21.55 11.51
CA ALA A 699 -5.93 -21.40 11.64
C ALA A 699 -5.39 -22.26 12.78
N GLY A 700 -4.20 -22.81 12.57
CA GLY A 700 -3.51 -23.63 13.56
C GLY A 700 -2.86 -22.85 14.71
N GLY A 701 -2.91 -21.51 14.69
CA GLY A 701 -2.26 -20.63 15.67
C GLY A 701 -3.01 -19.30 15.86
N PRO A 702 -2.78 -18.57 16.96
CA PRO A 702 -3.45 -17.30 17.23
C PRO A 702 -2.90 -16.15 16.37
N LEU A 703 -3.64 -15.03 16.34
CA LEU A 703 -3.07 -13.71 16.07
C LEU A 703 -2.21 -13.28 17.27
N GLY A 704 -0.89 -13.18 17.07
CA GLY A 704 0.07 -12.74 18.08
C GLY A 704 0.38 -11.26 17.98
N LEU A 705 0.27 -10.56 19.10
CA LEU A 705 0.47 -9.12 19.19
C LEU A 705 1.48 -8.80 20.30
N ARG A 706 2.48 -7.96 20.02
CA ARG A 706 3.52 -7.65 20.99
C ARG A 706 4.04 -6.21 20.93
N THR A 707 4.19 -5.61 22.11
CA THR A 707 4.97 -4.38 22.31
C THR A 707 6.11 -4.60 23.30
N SER A 708 7.22 -3.88 23.12
CA SER A 708 8.47 -4.14 23.83
C SER A 708 8.96 -2.98 24.70
N LEU A 709 8.58 -1.74 24.38
CA LEU A 709 9.00 -0.52 25.06
C LEU A 709 7.79 0.31 25.51
N PRO A 710 7.97 1.22 26.49
CA PRO A 710 6.87 2.04 27.01
C PRO A 710 6.21 3.02 26.04
N THR A 711 6.89 3.33 24.94
CA THR A 711 6.39 4.21 23.88
C THR A 711 5.72 3.45 22.74
N ASP A 712 5.77 2.12 22.77
CA ASP A 712 5.25 1.30 21.69
C ASP A 712 3.73 1.29 21.72
N THR A 713 3.13 1.46 20.55
CA THR A 713 1.68 1.43 20.38
C THR A 713 1.32 0.45 19.26
N LEU A 714 0.30 -0.38 19.51
CA LEU A 714 -0.22 -1.32 18.53
C LEU A 714 -1.74 -1.20 18.52
N THR A 715 -2.28 -0.73 17.42
CA THR A 715 -3.72 -0.54 17.23
C THR A 715 -4.23 -1.65 16.35
N VAL A 716 -5.24 -2.39 16.82
CA VAL A 716 -5.80 -3.54 16.11
C VAL A 716 -7.30 -3.34 15.97
N ARG A 717 -7.80 -3.44 14.73
CA ARG A 717 -9.21 -3.21 14.37
C ARG A 717 -9.72 -4.33 13.46
N ASN A 718 -11.02 -4.58 13.44
CA ASN A 718 -11.68 -5.44 12.45
C ASN A 718 -11.01 -6.81 12.30
N VAL A 719 -10.99 -7.58 13.39
CA VAL A 719 -10.33 -8.90 13.41
C VAL A 719 -11.36 -10.01 13.57
N THR A 720 -11.26 -11.03 12.73
CA THR A 720 -12.12 -12.21 12.73
C THR A 720 -11.25 -13.45 12.90
N VAL A 721 -11.39 -14.17 14.01
CA VAL A 721 -10.67 -15.44 14.25
C VAL A 721 -11.65 -16.53 14.61
N VAL A 722 -11.85 -17.46 13.69
CA VAL A 722 -12.94 -18.45 13.77
C VAL A 722 -12.44 -19.88 13.56
N ASP A 723 -13.02 -20.81 14.32
CA ASP A 723 -12.76 -22.25 14.25
C ASP A 723 -11.27 -22.66 14.34
N GLY A 724 -10.42 -21.82 14.97
CA GLY A 724 -8.99 -22.10 15.14
C GLY A 724 -8.71 -23.24 16.13
N THR A 725 -7.57 -23.93 15.97
CA THR A 725 -7.24 -25.09 16.84
C THR A 725 -6.63 -24.69 18.20
N THR A 726 -6.22 -23.43 18.35
CA THR A 726 -5.55 -22.86 19.54
C THR A 726 -6.32 -21.67 20.14
N ASP A 727 -5.60 -20.72 20.76
CA ASP A 727 -6.15 -19.43 21.12
C ASP A 727 -6.52 -18.60 19.88
N GLY A 728 -7.43 -17.63 20.01
CA GLY A 728 -7.79 -16.71 18.93
C GLY A 728 -6.80 -15.56 18.79
N VAL A 729 -6.68 -14.73 19.83
CA VAL A 729 -5.74 -13.59 19.90
C VAL A 729 -4.89 -13.70 21.16
N ASN A 730 -3.58 -13.50 21.02
CA ASN A 730 -2.64 -13.44 22.14
C ASN A 730 -1.88 -12.10 22.13
N ALA A 731 -2.17 -11.25 23.12
CA ALA A 731 -1.63 -9.89 23.22
C ALA A 731 -0.68 -9.73 24.41
N THR A 732 0.56 -9.29 24.17
CA THR A 732 1.54 -9.05 25.23
C THR A 732 2.13 -7.65 25.19
N ALA A 733 1.76 -6.84 26.19
CA ALA A 733 2.24 -5.48 26.36
C ALA A 733 3.37 -5.41 27.41
N LEU A 734 4.63 -5.40 26.97
CA LEU A 734 5.81 -5.27 27.85
C LEU A 734 6.18 -3.79 28.10
N GLY A 735 5.20 -3.00 28.54
CA GLY A 735 5.37 -1.59 28.88
C GLY A 735 4.67 -0.61 27.95
N GLY A 736 4.45 -0.99 26.68
CA GLY A 736 3.66 -0.22 25.71
C GLY A 736 2.16 -0.50 25.81
N THR A 737 1.41 -0.13 24.77
CA THR A 737 -0.04 -0.32 24.69
C THR A 737 -0.45 -1.15 23.47
N ILE A 738 -1.41 -2.04 23.67
CA ILE A 738 -2.07 -2.81 22.60
C ILE A 738 -3.56 -2.57 22.74
N ASP A 739 -4.14 -1.87 21.77
CA ASP A 739 -5.57 -1.58 21.76
C ASP A 739 -6.27 -2.39 20.68
N VAL A 740 -7.06 -3.37 21.12
CA VAL A 740 -7.78 -4.29 20.23
C VAL A 740 -9.26 -3.94 20.26
N ALA A 741 -9.83 -3.63 19.11
CA ALA A 741 -11.26 -3.37 19.01
C ALA A 741 -11.89 -3.96 17.75
N ASP A 742 -13.22 -4.09 17.79
CA ASP A 742 -14.04 -4.52 16.65
C ASP A 742 -13.71 -5.95 16.21
N VAL A 743 -13.83 -6.89 17.16
CA VAL A 743 -13.31 -8.26 17.01
C VAL A 743 -14.38 -9.33 17.17
N VAL A 744 -14.35 -10.34 16.31
CA VAL A 744 -15.15 -11.56 16.45
C VAL A 744 -14.23 -12.76 16.62
N LEU A 745 -14.34 -13.43 17.77
CA LEU A 745 -13.57 -14.62 18.15
C LEU A 745 -14.55 -15.77 18.41
N ALA A 746 -14.65 -16.71 17.48
CA ALA A 746 -15.65 -17.79 17.55
C ALA A 746 -15.03 -19.18 17.52
N ASN A 747 -15.44 -20.05 18.44
CA ASN A 747 -15.16 -21.51 18.43
C ASN A 747 -13.67 -21.91 18.35
N ASN A 748 -12.77 -21.07 18.85
CA ASN A 748 -11.34 -21.37 18.98
C ASN A 748 -11.09 -22.44 20.06
N GLY A 749 -10.15 -23.35 19.80
CA GLY A 749 -9.91 -24.55 20.58
C GLY A 749 -9.44 -24.37 22.03
N GLN A 750 -8.95 -23.17 22.38
CA GLN A 750 -8.56 -22.82 23.76
C GLN A 750 -9.27 -21.54 24.25
N VAL A 751 -8.58 -20.40 24.22
CA VAL A 751 -9.09 -19.11 24.70
C VAL A 751 -9.31 -18.19 23.50
N GLY A 752 -10.45 -17.50 23.44
CA GLY A 752 -10.70 -16.52 22.38
C GLY A 752 -9.67 -15.40 22.45
N PHE A 753 -9.52 -14.78 23.62
CA PHE A 753 -8.58 -13.69 23.86
C PHE A 753 -7.72 -13.94 25.11
N GLU A 754 -6.40 -14.00 24.93
CA GLU A 754 -5.39 -14.05 25.98
C GLU A 754 -4.58 -12.74 26.00
N ALA A 755 -4.37 -12.19 27.20
CA ALA A 755 -3.58 -10.97 27.36
C ALA A 755 -2.60 -11.02 28.54
N VAL A 756 -1.46 -10.36 28.35
CA VAL A 756 -0.37 -10.24 29.33
C VAL A 756 0.11 -8.78 29.42
N GLY A 757 0.05 -8.20 30.61
CA GLY A 757 0.47 -6.82 30.89
C GLY A 757 -0.72 -5.87 31.03
N SER A 758 -0.51 -4.72 31.71
CA SER A 758 -1.58 -3.76 32.02
C SER A 758 -1.89 -2.76 30.90
N GLY A 759 -1.26 -2.90 29.73
CA GLY A 759 -1.42 -2.01 28.58
C GLY A 759 -2.29 -2.60 27.47
N VAL A 760 -3.03 -3.69 27.73
CA VAL A 760 -3.89 -4.34 26.75
C VAL A 760 -5.35 -3.99 27.01
N THR A 761 -6.03 -3.48 25.98
CA THR A 761 -7.48 -3.19 25.98
C THR A 761 -8.19 -4.04 24.93
N LEU A 762 -9.43 -4.45 25.26
CA LEU A 762 -10.34 -5.13 24.33
C LEU A 762 -11.69 -4.40 24.36
N THR A 763 -12.13 -3.85 23.24
CA THR A 763 -13.37 -3.07 23.18
C THR A 763 -14.23 -3.52 22.01
N ARG A 764 -15.55 -3.66 22.18
CA ARG A 764 -16.48 -4.13 21.14
C ARG A 764 -16.03 -5.48 20.56
N ALA A 765 -16.41 -6.55 21.24
CA ALA A 765 -16.05 -7.88 20.78
C ALA A 765 -17.17 -8.90 20.97
N ILE A 766 -17.27 -9.84 20.04
CA ILE A 766 -18.02 -11.08 20.22
C ILE A 766 -17.01 -12.18 20.50
N VAL A 767 -17.12 -12.84 21.65
CA VAL A 767 -16.29 -13.98 22.03
C VAL A 767 -17.20 -15.15 22.37
N VAL A 768 -17.36 -16.09 21.43
CA VAL A 768 -18.30 -17.20 21.53
C VAL A 768 -17.59 -18.54 21.35
N GLY A 769 -18.04 -19.59 22.05
CA GLY A 769 -17.41 -20.92 21.96
C GLY A 769 -16.01 -21.02 22.58
N SER A 770 -15.41 -19.89 22.96
CA SER A 770 -14.10 -19.77 23.60
C SER A 770 -14.18 -18.78 24.77
N GLY A 771 -13.39 -18.95 25.83
CA GLY A 771 -13.37 -18.01 26.96
C GLY A 771 -12.44 -16.82 26.73
N THR A 772 -12.49 -15.79 27.58
CA THR A 772 -11.42 -14.79 27.75
C THR A 772 -10.57 -15.19 28.96
N SER A 773 -9.23 -15.18 28.86
CA SER A 773 -8.37 -15.54 30.00
C SER A 773 -7.29 -14.49 30.25
N ASP A 774 -7.16 -14.08 31.51
CA ASP A 774 -6.18 -13.09 31.98
C ASP A 774 -5.06 -13.82 32.74
N LEU A 775 -3.83 -13.74 32.22
CA LEU A 775 -2.62 -14.23 32.87
C LEU A 775 -1.66 -13.07 33.24
N GLY A 776 -2.15 -11.99 33.85
CA GLY A 776 -1.28 -11.16 34.69
C GLY A 776 -1.57 -9.66 34.82
N GLY A 777 -2.75 -9.14 34.49
CA GLY A 777 -3.08 -7.73 34.71
C GLY A 777 -4.51 -7.40 34.28
N PRO A 778 -5.12 -6.30 34.76
CA PRO A 778 -6.51 -5.99 34.45
C PRO A 778 -6.64 -5.66 32.96
N VAL A 779 -7.04 -6.64 32.15
CA VAL A 779 -7.57 -6.40 30.81
C VAL A 779 -8.81 -5.54 30.97
N VAL A 780 -8.83 -4.37 30.33
CA VAL A 780 -10.04 -3.55 30.25
C VAL A 780 -10.84 -4.07 29.06
N ALA A 781 -11.79 -4.95 29.35
CA ALA A 781 -12.74 -5.49 28.39
C ALA A 781 -14.07 -4.72 28.50
N THR A 782 -14.46 -4.03 27.44
CA THR A 782 -15.72 -3.25 27.39
C THR A 782 -16.54 -3.68 26.17
N ASP A 783 -17.85 -3.78 26.30
CA ASP A 783 -18.76 -4.21 25.22
C ASP A 783 -18.38 -5.58 24.61
N VAL A 784 -18.06 -6.54 25.48
CA VAL A 784 -17.79 -7.93 25.09
C VAL A 784 -19.02 -8.79 25.32
N THR A 785 -19.52 -9.41 24.26
CA THR A 785 -20.69 -10.30 24.29
C THR A 785 -20.31 -11.73 23.90
N THR A 786 -21.19 -12.68 24.19
CA THR A 786 -20.98 -14.11 23.90
C THR A 786 -22.06 -14.68 22.97
N VAL A 787 -22.73 -13.79 22.24
CA VAL A 787 -23.77 -14.17 21.27
C VAL A 787 -23.15 -14.82 20.05
N ASP A 788 -23.93 -15.66 19.38
CA ASP A 788 -23.54 -16.20 18.08
C ASP A 788 -23.41 -15.04 17.07
N PRO A 789 -22.26 -14.88 16.39
CA PRO A 789 -22.06 -13.83 15.39
C PRO A 789 -23.04 -13.94 14.21
N GLY A 790 -23.63 -15.11 13.93
CA GLY A 790 -24.62 -15.24 12.86
C GLY A 790 -24.05 -15.00 11.47
N PHE A 791 -22.88 -15.58 11.18
CA PHE A 791 -22.29 -15.60 9.84
C PHE A 791 -23.21 -16.29 8.81
N ARG A 792 -23.11 -15.91 7.54
CA ARG A 792 -23.88 -16.53 6.44
C ARG A 792 -23.52 -18.00 6.24
N SER A 793 -22.24 -18.34 6.21
CA SER A 793 -21.77 -19.72 6.02
C SER A 793 -20.49 -19.96 6.82
N LEU A 794 -20.63 -20.64 7.96
CA LEU A 794 -19.50 -21.08 8.78
C LEU A 794 -19.86 -22.40 9.48
N GLY A 795 -18.95 -23.38 9.41
CA GLY A 795 -19.09 -24.61 10.17
C GLY A 795 -18.09 -25.69 9.78
N PRO A 796 -17.99 -26.77 10.58
CA PRO A 796 -17.00 -27.82 10.38
C PRO A 796 -17.20 -28.64 9.09
N ALA A 797 -18.37 -28.55 8.46
CA ALA A 797 -18.69 -29.21 7.20
C ALA A 797 -18.47 -28.30 5.96
N VAL A 798 -18.32 -26.98 6.16
CA VAL A 798 -18.13 -26.01 5.08
C VAL A 798 -16.66 -26.02 4.65
N PRO A 799 -16.33 -26.28 3.37
CA PRO A 799 -14.96 -26.14 2.84
C PRO A 799 -14.40 -24.71 3.04
N ASP A 800 -13.07 -24.54 3.14
CA ASP A 800 -12.44 -23.22 3.40
C ASP A 800 -12.82 -22.18 2.35
N ALA A 801 -12.77 -22.59 1.09
CA ALA A 801 -13.20 -21.78 -0.05
C ALA A 801 -14.68 -21.33 -0.01
N LEU A 802 -15.53 -22.00 0.80
CA LEU A 802 -16.97 -21.71 0.89
C LEU A 802 -17.36 -21.01 2.21
N VAL A 803 -16.36 -20.62 3.02
CA VAL A 803 -16.60 -19.87 4.26
C VAL A 803 -16.95 -18.42 3.91
N ASP A 804 -18.16 -18.01 4.29
CA ASP A 804 -18.67 -16.64 4.14
C ASP A 804 -18.87 -16.02 5.53
N LEU A 805 -17.93 -15.14 5.88
CA LEU A 805 -17.92 -14.42 7.16
C LEU A 805 -18.76 -13.13 7.12
N ARG A 806 -19.54 -12.88 6.05
CA ARG A 806 -20.49 -11.77 6.06
C ARG A 806 -21.58 -11.98 7.11
N PRO A 807 -22.09 -10.90 7.72
CA PRO A 807 -23.26 -10.97 8.58
C PRO A 807 -24.48 -11.54 7.82
N GLY A 808 -25.13 -12.54 8.41
CA GLY A 808 -26.43 -13.02 7.96
C GLY A 808 -27.57 -12.07 8.37
N PRO A 809 -28.78 -12.23 7.81
CA PRO A 809 -29.93 -11.42 8.20
C PRO A 809 -30.21 -11.50 9.71
N GLY A 810 -30.17 -10.36 10.40
CA GLY A 810 -30.40 -10.27 11.85
C GLY A 810 -29.19 -10.66 12.70
N SER A 811 -28.01 -10.76 12.09
CA SER A 811 -26.75 -10.93 12.82
C SER A 811 -26.54 -9.79 13.83
N PRO A 812 -26.04 -10.10 15.05
CA PRO A 812 -25.66 -9.09 16.04
C PRO A 812 -24.38 -8.32 15.70
N MET A 813 -23.71 -8.66 14.60
CA MET A 813 -22.54 -7.93 14.10
C MET A 813 -22.95 -6.66 13.36
N ILE A 814 -24.19 -6.60 12.86
CA ILE A 814 -24.70 -5.49 12.06
C ILE A 814 -24.73 -4.22 12.92
N ASP A 815 -24.14 -3.13 12.43
CA ASP A 815 -24.07 -1.83 13.11
C ASP A 815 -23.41 -1.86 14.51
N ALA A 816 -22.55 -2.85 14.78
CA ALA A 816 -21.97 -3.09 16.11
C ALA A 816 -20.48 -2.71 16.26
N GLY A 817 -19.85 -2.24 15.19
CA GLY A 817 -18.45 -1.79 15.10
C GLY A 817 -18.20 -0.39 15.71
N ASP A 818 -17.22 0.37 15.25
CA ASP A 818 -16.86 1.65 15.87
C ASP A 818 -17.92 2.74 15.57
N PRO A 819 -18.57 3.34 16.59
CA PRO A 819 -19.62 4.35 16.38
C PRO A 819 -19.14 5.65 15.74
N ALA A 820 -17.83 5.91 15.74
CA ALA A 820 -17.24 7.07 15.06
C ALA A 820 -16.97 6.80 13.58
N THR A 821 -17.14 5.56 13.12
CA THR A 821 -16.96 5.15 11.73
C THR A 821 -18.30 4.74 11.13
N LEU A 822 -18.57 5.20 9.91
CA LEU A 822 -19.78 4.87 9.18
C LEU A 822 -19.43 4.05 7.93
N ASP A 823 -20.32 3.14 7.57
CA ASP A 823 -20.32 2.48 6.28
C ASP A 823 -20.76 3.45 5.17
N PRO A 824 -20.48 3.16 3.88
CA PRO A 824 -20.84 4.04 2.77
C PRO A 824 -22.35 4.33 2.62
N ASP A 825 -23.21 3.49 3.18
CA ASP A 825 -24.66 3.72 3.24
C ASP A 825 -25.07 4.65 4.42
N GLY A 826 -24.11 5.06 5.24
CA GLY A 826 -24.28 5.94 6.40
C GLY A 826 -24.68 5.22 7.68
N SER A 827 -24.76 3.88 7.68
CA SER A 827 -24.94 3.09 8.90
C SER A 827 -23.64 2.98 9.69
N ARG A 828 -23.69 2.42 10.91
CA ARG A 828 -22.48 2.25 11.73
C ARG A 828 -21.73 1.04 11.20
N THR A 829 -20.40 1.05 11.26
CA THR A 829 -19.60 -0.10 10.82
C THR A 829 -20.02 -1.41 11.48
N ASP A 830 -19.90 -2.51 10.76
CA ASP A 830 -20.13 -3.85 11.28
C ASP A 830 -18.97 -4.38 12.15
N LEU A 831 -19.27 -5.32 13.04
CA LEU A 831 -18.29 -5.92 13.93
C LEU A 831 -17.53 -7.08 13.28
N GLY A 832 -16.19 -7.03 13.31
CA GLY A 832 -15.34 -8.21 13.05
C GLY A 832 -15.37 -8.72 11.63
N GLY A 833 -15.25 -7.84 10.64
CA GLY A 833 -14.61 -8.14 9.37
C GLY A 833 -15.40 -9.01 8.39
N HIS A 834 -16.46 -8.43 7.81
CA HIS A 834 -16.63 -8.43 6.35
C HIS A 834 -17.33 -7.12 5.96
N GLY A 835 -16.62 -6.21 5.27
CA GLY A 835 -17.16 -4.93 4.80
C GLY A 835 -16.86 -3.76 5.72
N GLY A 836 -15.82 -3.00 5.37
CA GLY A 836 -15.64 -1.60 5.74
C GLY A 836 -15.36 -0.80 4.46
N PRO A 837 -15.42 0.55 4.48
CA PRO A 837 -15.86 1.43 3.39
C PRO A 837 -15.08 1.49 2.06
N ALA A 838 -14.06 0.65 1.83
CA ALA A 838 -13.39 0.58 0.53
C ALA A 838 -14.11 -0.33 -0.48
N ALA A 839 -15.03 -1.18 -0.01
CA ALA A 839 -15.61 -2.26 -0.79
C ALA A 839 -17.00 -1.96 -1.38
N ASP A 840 -17.48 -0.72 -1.44
CA ASP A 840 -18.94 -0.51 -1.57
C ASP A 840 -19.37 0.61 -2.54
N ALA A 841 -18.53 0.97 -3.52
CA ALA A 841 -18.96 1.79 -4.66
C ALA A 841 -18.87 1.10 -6.03
N ALA A 842 -18.07 0.04 -6.15
CA ALA A 842 -17.89 -0.77 -7.36
C ALA A 842 -18.52 -2.19 -7.26
N TRP A 843 -19.22 -2.48 -6.17
CA TRP A 843 -19.52 -3.86 -5.74
C TRP A 843 -21.02 -4.18 -5.71
N TRP A 844 -21.87 -3.14 -5.74
CA TRP A 844 -23.28 -3.26 -6.15
C TRP A 844 -23.51 -2.72 -7.57
N ALA A 845 -22.43 -2.56 -8.32
CA ALA A 845 -22.53 -2.41 -9.76
C ALA A 845 -22.97 -3.75 -10.34
N ASP A 846 -23.79 -3.64 -11.35
CA ASP A 846 -24.08 -4.68 -12.34
C ASP A 846 -23.53 -4.05 -13.62
N LEU A 847 -22.21 -4.15 -13.79
CA LEU A 847 -21.42 -3.36 -14.74
C LEU A 847 -21.81 -3.67 -16.18
N ASP A 848 -22.24 -4.90 -16.46
CA ASP A 848 -22.74 -5.33 -17.76
C ASP A 848 -24.28 -5.40 -17.87
N ALA A 849 -24.99 -5.19 -16.77
CA ALA A 849 -26.45 -5.10 -16.67
C ALA A 849 -27.18 -6.44 -16.91
N ASP A 850 -26.58 -7.57 -16.52
CA ASP A 850 -27.16 -8.91 -16.67
C ASP A 850 -28.04 -9.36 -15.49
N GLY A 851 -28.00 -8.60 -14.39
CA GLY A 851 -28.79 -8.81 -13.18
C GLY A 851 -28.06 -9.58 -12.07
N MET A 852 -26.83 -10.03 -12.30
CA MET A 852 -25.87 -10.39 -11.27
C MET A 852 -25.12 -9.14 -10.81
N LEU A 853 -24.52 -9.20 -9.62
CA LEU A 853 -23.69 -8.12 -9.11
C LEU A 853 -22.23 -8.46 -9.42
N ASP A 854 -21.42 -7.45 -9.73
CA ASP A 854 -19.99 -7.59 -10.04
C ASP A 854 -19.24 -8.42 -8.98
N ASP A 855 -19.65 -8.35 -7.71
CA ASP A 855 -19.06 -9.10 -6.61
C ASP A 855 -19.48 -10.58 -6.62
N ALA A 856 -20.76 -10.86 -6.89
CA ALA A 856 -21.29 -12.19 -7.07
C ALA A 856 -20.61 -12.87 -8.25
N GLU A 857 -20.39 -12.15 -9.35
CA GLU A 857 -19.68 -12.67 -10.50
C GLU A 857 -18.24 -13.02 -10.16
N ARG A 858 -17.49 -12.11 -9.52
CA ARG A 858 -16.12 -12.40 -9.06
C ARG A 858 -16.06 -13.55 -8.05
N TRP A 859 -17.06 -13.67 -7.17
CA TRP A 859 -17.19 -14.76 -6.20
C TRP A 859 -17.39 -16.12 -6.87
N TYR A 860 -18.21 -16.17 -7.91
CA TYR A 860 -18.46 -17.40 -8.69
C TYR A 860 -17.42 -17.64 -9.80
N GLY A 861 -16.37 -16.82 -9.89
CA GLY A 861 -15.33 -16.92 -10.92
C GLY A 861 -15.81 -16.54 -12.34
N LEU A 862 -16.87 -15.75 -12.42
CA LEU A 862 -17.47 -15.17 -13.62
C LEU A 862 -16.82 -13.81 -13.97
N ASP A 863 -17.04 -13.31 -15.18
CA ASP A 863 -16.42 -12.05 -15.66
C ASP A 863 -17.39 -10.87 -15.48
N PRO A 864 -17.16 -9.95 -14.53
CA PRO A 864 -18.06 -8.84 -14.21
C PRO A 864 -18.15 -7.77 -15.32
N THR A 865 -17.53 -7.99 -16.47
CA THR A 865 -17.58 -7.09 -17.62
C THR A 865 -18.35 -7.69 -18.80
N VAL A 866 -18.89 -8.89 -18.65
CA VAL A 866 -19.49 -9.70 -19.72
C VAL A 866 -20.78 -10.34 -19.24
N ASP A 867 -21.92 -9.91 -19.81
CA ASP A 867 -23.26 -10.49 -19.57
C ASP A 867 -23.24 -12.02 -19.75
N ASP A 868 -23.06 -12.73 -18.64
CA ASP A 868 -22.89 -14.17 -18.56
C ASP A 868 -23.91 -14.83 -17.62
N GLY A 869 -24.74 -14.04 -16.94
CA GLY A 869 -25.84 -14.43 -16.05
C GLY A 869 -26.84 -15.43 -16.65
N ALA A 870 -26.92 -15.51 -17.99
CA ALA A 870 -27.76 -16.45 -18.73
C ALA A 870 -27.05 -17.77 -19.14
N LEU A 871 -25.76 -17.92 -18.83
CA LEU A 871 -25.02 -19.16 -19.04
C LEU A 871 -25.37 -20.21 -17.98
N ASP A 872 -25.03 -21.46 -18.31
CA ASP A 872 -25.27 -22.68 -17.52
C ASP A 872 -24.01 -23.56 -17.66
N PRO A 873 -22.92 -23.23 -16.95
CA PRO A 873 -21.60 -23.86 -17.10
C PRO A 873 -21.56 -25.34 -16.72
N ASP A 874 -22.31 -25.74 -15.69
CA ASP A 874 -22.35 -27.10 -15.16
C ASP A 874 -23.40 -28.01 -15.84
N ALA A 875 -24.29 -27.42 -16.62
CA ALA A 875 -25.35 -28.07 -17.39
C ALA A 875 -26.41 -28.80 -16.55
N ASP A 876 -26.66 -28.34 -15.33
CA ASP A 876 -27.77 -28.76 -14.48
C ASP A 876 -29.11 -28.12 -14.95
N GLY A 877 -29.00 -26.97 -15.62
CA GLY A 877 -30.08 -26.26 -16.27
C GLY A 877 -30.73 -25.13 -15.46
N LEU A 878 -30.15 -24.73 -14.34
CA LEU A 878 -30.22 -23.36 -13.83
C LEU A 878 -29.27 -22.47 -14.64
N THR A 879 -29.41 -21.16 -14.52
CA THR A 879 -28.42 -20.21 -15.08
C THR A 879 -27.65 -19.57 -13.94
N ASN A 880 -26.47 -19.01 -14.22
CA ASN A 880 -25.66 -18.29 -13.22
C ASN A 880 -26.52 -17.34 -12.37
N LEU A 881 -27.39 -16.53 -13.00
CA LEU A 881 -28.31 -15.63 -12.30
C LEU A 881 -29.36 -16.36 -11.44
N GLN A 882 -29.89 -17.50 -11.90
CA GLN A 882 -30.84 -18.28 -11.12
C GLN A 882 -30.17 -18.91 -9.90
N GLU A 883 -28.94 -19.37 -10.06
CA GLU A 883 -28.15 -19.97 -9.01
C GLU A 883 -27.75 -18.94 -7.96
N PHE A 884 -27.30 -17.77 -8.41
CA PHE A 884 -27.10 -16.61 -7.55
C PHE A 884 -28.36 -16.25 -6.74
N LEU A 885 -29.53 -16.26 -7.36
CA LEU A 885 -30.80 -15.98 -6.66
C LEU A 885 -31.22 -17.09 -5.69
N LEU A 886 -30.71 -18.31 -5.88
CA LEU A 886 -30.96 -19.47 -5.02
C LEU A 886 -29.87 -19.68 -3.97
N GLY A 887 -28.71 -19.03 -4.12
CA GLY A 887 -27.52 -19.23 -3.31
C GLY A 887 -26.70 -20.47 -3.69
N THR A 888 -26.97 -21.08 -4.85
CA THR A 888 -26.25 -22.25 -5.39
C THR A 888 -25.06 -21.84 -6.28
N PHE A 889 -24.22 -22.78 -6.74
CA PHE A 889 -22.97 -22.48 -7.46
C PHE A 889 -23.04 -22.73 -8.98
N PRO A 890 -22.76 -21.71 -9.83
CA PRO A 890 -22.79 -21.81 -11.29
C PRO A 890 -21.96 -22.89 -11.98
N ASP A 891 -20.98 -23.46 -11.27
CA ASP A 891 -20.10 -24.50 -11.78
C ASP A 891 -20.30 -25.87 -11.09
N ALA A 892 -21.30 -25.99 -10.22
CA ALA A 892 -21.56 -27.20 -9.45
C ALA A 892 -23.03 -27.65 -9.52
N ALA A 893 -23.28 -28.67 -10.35
CA ALA A 893 -24.63 -29.17 -10.60
C ALA A 893 -25.37 -29.70 -9.36
N ASP A 894 -24.69 -29.91 -8.24
CA ASP A 894 -25.17 -30.47 -6.97
C ASP A 894 -24.39 -29.74 -5.88
N THR A 895 -24.93 -28.61 -5.41
CA THR A 895 -24.24 -27.65 -4.55
C THR A 895 -23.99 -28.22 -3.15
N ASP A 896 -24.95 -28.95 -2.58
CA ASP A 896 -24.84 -29.52 -1.24
C ASP A 896 -24.23 -30.94 -1.21
N GLY A 897 -24.07 -31.57 -2.39
CA GLY A 897 -23.39 -32.84 -2.58
C GLY A 897 -24.19 -34.07 -2.15
N ASP A 898 -25.51 -33.94 -2.01
CA ASP A 898 -26.39 -35.04 -1.57
C ASP A 898 -26.69 -36.08 -2.68
N GLY A 899 -26.40 -35.72 -3.94
CA GLY A 899 -26.57 -36.53 -5.13
C GLY A 899 -27.80 -36.18 -5.99
N LEU A 900 -28.54 -35.12 -5.65
CA LEU A 900 -29.53 -34.47 -6.49
C LEU A 900 -28.95 -33.20 -7.11
N ASP A 901 -29.38 -32.86 -8.33
CA ASP A 901 -28.97 -31.58 -8.90
C ASP A 901 -29.82 -30.43 -8.37
N ASP A 902 -29.22 -29.23 -8.23
CA ASP A 902 -29.85 -28.06 -7.62
C ASP A 902 -31.19 -27.75 -8.30
N ARG A 903 -31.22 -27.87 -9.63
CA ARG A 903 -32.45 -27.77 -10.42
C ARG A 903 -33.51 -28.79 -10.02
N ALA A 904 -33.17 -30.07 -9.85
CA ALA A 904 -34.10 -31.12 -9.47
C ALA A 904 -34.70 -30.86 -8.09
N GLU A 905 -33.93 -30.27 -7.19
CA GLU A 905 -34.37 -29.94 -5.85
C GLU A 905 -35.33 -28.76 -5.84
N VAL A 906 -34.99 -27.69 -6.57
CA VAL A 906 -35.89 -26.54 -6.77
C VAL A 906 -37.22 -26.98 -7.40
N LEU A 907 -37.19 -27.93 -8.34
CA LEU A 907 -38.40 -28.51 -8.94
C LEU A 907 -39.14 -29.48 -8.01
N GLY A 908 -38.41 -30.16 -7.13
CA GLY A 908 -38.90 -31.08 -6.11
C GLY A 908 -39.49 -30.38 -4.88
N GLY A 909 -39.11 -29.13 -4.66
CA GLY A 909 -39.43 -28.34 -3.47
C GLY A 909 -38.58 -28.70 -2.25
N SER A 910 -37.42 -29.35 -2.46
CA SER A 910 -36.33 -29.46 -1.49
C SER A 910 -35.45 -28.21 -1.52
N ASP A 911 -34.59 -28.08 -0.51
CA ASP A 911 -33.68 -26.95 -0.36
C ASP A 911 -32.29 -27.35 -0.89
N PRO A 912 -31.81 -26.77 -2.02
CA PRO A 912 -30.57 -27.18 -2.69
C PRO A 912 -29.27 -26.82 -1.92
N LEU A 913 -29.41 -26.34 -0.69
CA LEU A 913 -28.31 -25.97 0.21
C LEU A 913 -28.31 -26.81 1.50
N ASP A 914 -29.23 -27.78 1.64
CA ASP A 914 -29.38 -28.61 2.84
C ASP A 914 -29.35 -30.10 2.50
N GLU A 915 -28.17 -30.72 2.72
CA GLU A 915 -27.93 -32.16 2.50
C GLU A 915 -28.92 -33.09 3.23
N ALA A 916 -29.68 -32.57 4.21
CA ALA A 916 -30.70 -33.29 4.94
C ALA A 916 -32.11 -33.21 4.31
N SER A 917 -32.27 -32.49 3.20
CA SER A 917 -33.52 -32.20 2.51
C SER A 917 -33.58 -32.78 1.08
N PRO A 918 -33.61 -34.10 0.88
CA PRO A 918 -33.65 -34.72 -0.46
C PRO A 918 -35.05 -34.78 -1.12
#